data_AF-D1BTI9-F1
#
_entry.id   AF-D1BTI9-F1
#
_cell.length_a   1.000
_cell.length_b   1.000
_cell.length_c   1.000
_cell.angle_alpha   90.00
_cell.angle_beta   90.00
_cell.angle_gamma   90.00
#
_symmetry.space_group_name_H-M   'P 1'
#
loop_
_entity.id
_entity.type
_entity.pdbx_description
1 polymer ?
#
loop_
_entity_poly.entity_id
_entity_poly.type
_entity_poly.pdbx_seq_one_letter_code
_entity_poly.pdbx_strand_id
1 'polypeptide(L)'
;MSVVTMAPVRRPPHDPLSLLLDAATGWRVCAAQGVEPTVVVAGGALRLARDPAGLRPMTDPAGTFGGLRLPANVAVAEDGTIWLLDAATGRLLRFDPCTCRFVEVRAVDGALGPIAVRGNRLFAATEGWLAVLALPTAQMEGRWRPTTAPSGPWQPRGVVVDAHRQVRVADPANGMVHTFAWVGRYLGATAGTGAADRLAVALDGTVFAASPVEALRLDGDAVGPACCPAEDLAEGFAPLPFELDASGNLVLAPLCTPDAGVTAADAYDLAGNPTAPVPWPAVHPFRTEGSVVLGPLDSLIETCIWHRVVLHGAIPAGCTVTVRTLTAHDVLDGADVPAPADPRWSTGITVTGPTPDGGDCLVDSDPGRFCWVHLDLTGTGAAGAVLTGVEVEFPRISLRRYLPAVYGEDRDAASFTDRFLALFDRELRSTEARIDALPAALDPGATPWLDWLSRWVGLAQDPRLPEATRRRLLGASARLYDTRGTTVGLRELLIIVLGLDEVAVRTRCWEPPPLILEHFRLRRWLRNGVSRIGADAMVWGAAIANRSRLGLGATVGVTQLKTSQDPLRDPFHVYAHKYTVFLPASAGRTPQQRKVVDGLLRFATPAHTAGDVRYVEPRFRIGLQSSLGLDAVVARIPSGITVGGTALGTAVLTGNDAHLGAPRRLGSTSVLGGQP
;
A
#
# COMPACT_ATOMS: atom_id res chain seq x y z
N MET A 1 -16.34 40.60 56.41
CA MET A 1 -16.60 40.79 54.97
C MET A 1 -15.64 39.90 54.22
N SER A 2 -16.08 38.69 53.86
CA SER A 2 -15.26 37.75 53.08
C SER A 2 -15.37 38.14 51.61
N VAL A 3 -14.27 38.63 51.05
CA VAL A 3 -14.15 38.88 49.61
C VAL A 3 -14.15 37.52 48.92
N VAL A 4 -15.27 37.19 48.28
CA VAL A 4 -15.35 36.06 47.36
C VAL A 4 -14.46 36.40 46.18
N THR A 5 -13.25 35.84 46.14
CA THR A 5 -12.41 35.83 44.94
C THR A 5 -13.11 34.97 43.90
N MET A 6 -13.86 35.60 42.99
CA MET A 6 -14.27 34.97 41.74
C MET A 6 -13.01 34.47 41.03
N ALA A 7 -13.03 33.21 40.59
CA ALA A 7 -11.98 32.67 39.74
C ALA A 7 -11.79 33.57 38.50
N PRO A 8 -10.56 33.80 38.04
CA PRO A 8 -10.32 34.65 36.88
C PRO A 8 -11.08 34.08 35.67
N VAL A 9 -12.01 34.87 35.14
CA VAL A 9 -12.71 34.58 33.88
C VAL A 9 -11.64 34.48 32.80
N ARG A 10 -11.42 33.28 32.24
CA ARG A 10 -10.51 33.08 31.11
C ARG A 10 -11.06 33.92 29.94
N ARG A 11 -10.43 35.07 29.66
CA ARG A 11 -10.67 35.79 28.41
C ARG A 11 -10.18 34.89 27.27
N PRO A 12 -10.94 34.74 26.18
CA PRO A 12 -10.50 33.88 25.08
C PRO A 12 -9.12 34.29 24.57
N PRO A 13 -8.26 33.34 24.16
CA PRO A 13 -7.06 33.65 23.41
C PRO A 13 -7.42 34.44 22.14
N HIS A 14 -6.43 35.07 21.51
CA HIS A 14 -6.67 35.93 20.34
C HIS A 14 -7.25 35.17 19.13
N ASP A 15 -7.18 33.84 19.15
CA ASP A 15 -7.67 32.92 18.13
C ASP A 15 -8.76 31.97 18.66
N PRO A 16 -9.75 31.62 17.80
CA PRO A 16 -10.76 30.64 18.16
C PRO A 16 -10.10 29.28 18.41
N LEU A 17 -10.66 28.54 19.36
CA LEU A 17 -10.40 27.13 19.56
C LEU A 17 -11.36 26.31 18.68
N SER A 18 -11.03 25.04 18.48
CA SER A 18 -11.95 24.11 17.84
C SER A 18 -11.99 22.77 18.59
N LEU A 19 -13.14 22.11 18.48
CA LEU A 19 -13.34 20.73 18.92
C LEU A 19 -13.61 19.89 17.68
N LEU A 20 -12.71 18.95 17.39
CA LEU A 20 -12.86 17.99 16.29
C LEU A 20 -13.51 16.70 16.78
N LEU A 21 -14.54 16.27 16.08
CA LEU A 21 -15.18 14.96 16.20
C LEU A 21 -14.82 14.13 14.98
N ASP A 22 -14.05 13.07 15.16
CA ASP A 22 -13.70 12.13 14.09
C ASP A 22 -13.47 10.70 14.65
N ALA A 23 -12.92 9.80 13.83
CA ALA A 23 -12.58 8.44 14.26
C ALA A 23 -11.55 8.39 15.41
N ALA A 24 -10.62 9.34 15.46
CA ALA A 24 -9.50 9.36 16.39
C ALA A 24 -9.84 10.03 17.72
N THR A 25 -10.58 11.14 17.67
CA THR A 25 -11.05 11.89 18.86
C THR A 25 -12.35 11.32 19.43
N GLY A 26 -13.10 10.57 18.60
CA GLY A 26 -14.38 9.97 18.92
C GLY A 26 -15.55 10.85 18.50
N TRP A 27 -16.54 10.24 17.83
CA TRP A 27 -17.70 10.94 17.27
C TRP A 27 -18.72 11.47 18.30
N ARG A 28 -18.65 11.05 19.58
CA ARG A 28 -19.56 11.49 20.67
C ARG A 28 -21.05 11.48 20.29
N VAL A 29 -21.52 10.37 19.72
CA VAL A 29 -22.94 10.18 19.40
C VAL A 29 -23.73 10.11 20.71
N CYS A 30 -24.76 10.95 20.85
CA CYS A 30 -25.64 10.96 22.01
C CYS A 30 -27.10 10.68 21.60
N ALA A 31 -27.86 10.13 22.53
CA ALA A 31 -29.31 9.98 22.37
C ALA A 31 -30.00 11.35 22.45
N ALA A 32 -31.14 11.47 21.78
CA ALA A 32 -32.08 12.58 21.91
C ALA A 32 -33.50 12.04 22.10
N GLN A 33 -34.39 12.84 22.68
CA GLN A 33 -35.77 12.44 22.95
C GLN A 33 -36.46 11.86 21.70
N GLY A 34 -36.84 10.58 21.78
CA GLY A 34 -37.66 9.91 20.77
C GLY A 34 -36.98 9.65 19.42
N VAL A 35 -35.66 9.82 19.31
CA VAL A 35 -34.93 9.59 18.05
C VAL A 35 -33.71 8.71 18.30
N GLU A 36 -33.71 7.51 17.71
CA GLU A 36 -32.52 6.68 17.62
C GLU A 36 -31.63 7.16 16.46
N PRO A 37 -30.30 7.19 16.63
CA PRO A 37 -29.39 7.58 15.56
C PRO A 37 -29.47 6.57 14.41
N THR A 38 -29.76 7.06 13.22
CA THR A 38 -29.86 6.25 11.99
C THR A 38 -28.69 6.49 11.04
N VAL A 39 -27.84 7.47 11.33
CA VAL A 39 -26.49 7.60 10.77
C VAL A 39 -25.55 6.77 11.64
N VAL A 40 -24.64 6.04 10.99
CA VAL A 40 -23.70 5.13 11.65
C VAL A 40 -22.27 5.60 11.42
N VAL A 41 -21.39 5.26 12.36
CA VAL A 41 -19.94 5.37 12.18
C VAL A 41 -19.45 4.07 11.55
N ALA A 42 -19.02 4.13 10.29
CA ALA A 42 -18.47 2.98 9.56
C ALA A 42 -17.17 3.39 8.86
N GLY A 43 -16.12 2.56 8.96
CA GLY A 43 -14.78 2.87 8.44
C GLY A 43 -14.21 4.19 9.00
N GLY A 44 -14.58 4.56 10.23
CA GLY A 44 -14.17 5.82 10.86
C GLY A 44 -14.96 7.07 10.45
N ALA A 45 -15.86 6.99 9.48
CA ALA A 45 -16.65 8.12 8.99
C ALA A 45 -18.14 8.01 9.38
N LEU A 46 -18.81 9.15 9.62
CA LEU A 46 -20.27 9.22 9.73
C LEU A 46 -20.90 9.14 8.34
N ARG A 47 -21.87 8.23 8.19
CA ARG A 47 -22.60 8.02 6.93
C ARG A 47 -23.98 7.42 7.17
N LEU A 48 -24.85 7.53 6.17
CA LEU A 48 -26.17 6.88 6.18
C LEU A 48 -26.01 5.36 6.41
N ALA A 49 -26.85 4.80 7.29
CA ALA A 49 -26.87 3.36 7.50
C ALA A 49 -27.20 2.63 6.19
N ARG A 50 -26.66 1.42 6.05
CA ARG A 50 -27.00 0.54 4.93
C ARG A 50 -28.46 0.12 5.01
N ASP A 51 -29.10 -0.02 3.86
CA ASP A 51 -30.41 -0.66 3.79
C ASP A 51 -30.22 -2.18 3.93
N PRO A 52 -30.86 -2.86 4.91
CA PRO A 52 -30.78 -4.31 5.04
C PRO A 52 -31.14 -5.07 3.75
N ALA A 53 -32.03 -4.51 2.92
CA ALA A 53 -32.41 -5.13 1.65
C ALA A 53 -31.30 -5.07 0.60
N GLY A 54 -30.35 -4.13 0.73
CA GLY A 54 -29.20 -3.95 -0.17
C GLY A 54 -27.93 -4.67 0.26
N LEU A 55 -27.88 -5.20 1.48
CA LEU A 55 -26.71 -5.90 1.99
C LEU A 55 -26.55 -7.27 1.31
N ARG A 56 -25.33 -7.55 0.86
CA ARG A 56 -24.95 -8.89 0.41
C ARG A 56 -24.55 -9.75 1.62
N PRO A 57 -25.25 -10.87 1.89
CA PRO A 57 -24.94 -11.69 3.04
C PRO A 57 -23.57 -12.35 2.89
N MET A 58 -22.80 -12.42 3.98
CA MET A 58 -21.55 -13.19 4.03
C MET A 58 -21.78 -14.70 3.83
N THR A 59 -23.03 -15.16 4.01
CA THR A 59 -23.48 -16.54 3.85
C THR A 59 -23.92 -16.89 2.43
N ASP A 60 -23.65 -16.00 1.46
CA ASP A 60 -23.98 -16.16 0.04
C ASP A 60 -23.68 -17.58 -0.51
N PRO A 61 -24.62 -18.23 -1.24
CA PRO A 61 -24.48 -19.60 -1.72
C PRO A 61 -23.23 -19.88 -2.57
N ALA A 62 -22.75 -18.90 -3.35
CA ALA A 62 -21.56 -19.06 -4.19
C ALA A 62 -20.25 -19.02 -3.40
N GLY A 63 -20.31 -18.74 -2.09
CA GLY A 63 -19.14 -18.67 -1.22
C GLY A 63 -18.26 -17.43 -1.47
N THR A 64 -18.87 -16.37 -2.02
CA THR A 64 -18.19 -15.11 -2.33
C THR A 64 -17.99 -14.22 -1.11
N PHE A 65 -18.61 -14.56 0.04
CA PHE A 65 -18.66 -13.72 1.24
C PHE A 65 -19.18 -12.31 0.93
N GLY A 66 -20.31 -12.22 0.20
CA GLY A 66 -20.87 -10.93 -0.21
C GLY A 66 -19.99 -10.14 -1.19
N GLY A 67 -19.13 -10.83 -1.97
CA GLY A 67 -18.23 -10.22 -2.95
C GLY A 67 -16.81 -9.94 -2.45
N LEU A 68 -16.44 -10.38 -1.25
CA LEU A 68 -15.09 -10.22 -0.69
C LEU A 68 -14.05 -11.19 -1.27
N ARG A 69 -14.50 -12.31 -1.84
CA ARG A 69 -13.63 -13.28 -2.50
C ARG A 69 -14.30 -13.87 -3.73
N LEU A 70 -13.49 -14.49 -4.57
CA LEU A 70 -13.98 -15.31 -5.68
C LEU A 70 -14.79 -16.50 -5.15
N PRO A 71 -15.72 -17.03 -5.97
CA PRO A 71 -16.48 -18.24 -5.65
C PRO A 71 -15.58 -19.37 -5.15
N ALA A 72 -16.10 -20.24 -4.28
CA ALA A 72 -15.29 -21.25 -3.59
C ALA A 72 -14.48 -22.14 -4.55
N ASN A 73 -15.00 -22.39 -5.74
CA ASN A 73 -14.40 -23.26 -6.76
C ASN A 73 -13.57 -22.53 -7.83
N VAL A 74 -13.28 -21.25 -7.62
CA VAL A 74 -12.46 -20.42 -8.52
C VAL A 74 -11.28 -19.84 -7.76
N ALA A 75 -10.09 -19.90 -8.35
CA ALA A 75 -8.88 -19.33 -7.77
C ALA A 75 -8.00 -18.71 -8.86
N VAL A 76 -7.29 -17.63 -8.51
CA VAL A 76 -6.38 -16.94 -9.42
C VAL A 76 -4.96 -17.11 -8.92
N ALA A 77 -4.06 -17.54 -9.80
CA ALA A 77 -2.64 -17.69 -9.50
C ALA A 77 -1.92 -16.33 -9.50
N GLU A 78 -0.72 -16.27 -8.92
CA GLU A 78 0.09 -15.04 -8.84
C GLU A 78 0.49 -14.50 -10.22
N ASP A 79 0.46 -15.33 -11.27
CA ASP A 79 0.69 -14.94 -12.66
C ASP A 79 -0.56 -14.43 -13.38
N GLY A 80 -1.70 -14.35 -12.69
CA GLY A 80 -3.00 -13.93 -13.23
C GLY A 80 -3.81 -15.06 -13.87
N THR A 81 -3.31 -16.30 -13.90
CA THR A 81 -4.04 -17.44 -14.47
C THR A 81 -5.26 -17.78 -13.62
N ILE A 82 -6.44 -17.84 -14.26
CA ILE A 82 -7.71 -18.21 -13.62
C ILE A 82 -7.90 -19.72 -13.71
N TRP A 83 -8.10 -20.36 -12.55
CA TRP A 83 -8.41 -21.77 -12.39
C TRP A 83 -9.83 -21.94 -11.87
N LEU A 84 -10.54 -22.92 -12.42
CA LEU A 84 -11.90 -23.28 -12.01
C LEU A 84 -11.97 -24.80 -11.84
N LEU A 85 -12.60 -25.26 -10.76
CA LEU A 85 -12.88 -26.68 -10.54
C LEU A 85 -14.39 -26.91 -10.63
N ASP A 86 -14.82 -27.63 -11.67
CA ASP A 86 -16.21 -28.04 -11.79
C ASP A 86 -16.49 -29.15 -10.77
N ALA A 87 -17.33 -28.83 -9.77
CA ALA A 87 -17.68 -29.75 -8.70
C ALA A 87 -18.53 -30.94 -9.18
N ALA A 88 -19.29 -30.79 -10.26
CA ALA A 88 -20.15 -31.85 -10.77
C ALA A 88 -19.38 -32.91 -11.55
N THR A 89 -18.37 -32.49 -12.32
CA THR A 89 -17.57 -33.38 -13.16
C THR A 89 -16.18 -33.70 -12.60
N GLY A 90 -15.73 -32.96 -11.59
CA GLY A 90 -14.37 -33.04 -11.04
C GLY A 90 -13.29 -32.48 -11.97
N ARG A 91 -13.66 -31.76 -13.03
CA ARG A 91 -12.70 -31.25 -14.03
C ARG A 91 -12.08 -29.94 -13.58
N LEU A 92 -10.75 -29.91 -13.54
CA LEU A 92 -9.97 -28.70 -13.35
C LEU A 92 -9.75 -28.01 -14.70
N LEU A 93 -10.30 -26.81 -14.82
CA LEU A 93 -10.24 -25.96 -16.00
C LEU A 93 -9.31 -24.77 -15.77
N ARG A 94 -8.71 -24.28 -16.85
CA ARG A 94 -7.89 -23.06 -16.90
C ARG A 94 -8.45 -22.12 -17.95
N PHE A 95 -8.60 -20.85 -17.62
CA PHE A 95 -9.05 -19.84 -18.58
C PHE A 95 -7.94 -19.50 -19.58
N ASP A 96 -8.27 -19.51 -20.87
CA ASP A 96 -7.42 -19.03 -21.95
C ASP A 96 -7.94 -17.69 -22.49
N PRO A 97 -7.22 -16.57 -22.26
CA PRO A 97 -7.64 -15.24 -22.70
C PRO A 97 -7.57 -15.04 -24.21
N CYS A 98 -6.80 -15.85 -24.95
CA CYS A 98 -6.68 -15.73 -26.41
C CYS A 98 -7.92 -16.30 -27.11
N THR A 99 -8.41 -17.44 -26.61
CA THR A 99 -9.61 -18.11 -27.15
C THR A 99 -10.89 -17.75 -26.40
N CYS A 100 -10.77 -17.00 -25.28
CA CYS A 100 -11.87 -16.60 -24.40
C CYS A 100 -12.70 -17.82 -23.97
N ARG A 101 -12.04 -18.89 -23.51
CA ARG A 101 -12.67 -20.15 -23.10
C ARG A 101 -11.93 -20.82 -21.95
N PHE A 102 -12.66 -21.58 -21.15
CA PHE A 102 -12.06 -22.52 -20.22
C PHE A 102 -11.58 -23.78 -20.95
N VAL A 103 -10.33 -24.15 -20.73
CA VAL A 103 -9.69 -25.34 -21.29
C VAL A 103 -9.46 -26.34 -20.17
N GLU A 104 -9.88 -27.59 -20.38
CA GLU A 104 -9.65 -28.66 -19.42
C GLU A 104 -8.16 -28.98 -19.32
N VAL A 105 -7.64 -29.01 -18.09
CA VAL A 105 -6.25 -29.38 -17.80
C VAL A 105 -6.19 -30.82 -17.30
N ARG A 106 -7.06 -31.20 -16.36
CA ARG A 106 -7.10 -32.54 -15.76
C ARG A 106 -8.38 -32.75 -14.94
N ALA A 107 -8.84 -33.99 -14.81
CA ALA A 107 -9.82 -34.39 -13.80
C ALA A 107 -9.16 -34.68 -12.43
N VAL A 108 -9.83 -34.26 -11.35
CA VAL A 108 -9.46 -34.52 -9.95
C VAL A 108 -10.52 -35.44 -9.35
N ASP A 109 -10.17 -36.70 -9.13
CA ASP A 109 -11.10 -37.70 -8.61
C ASP A 109 -11.62 -37.34 -7.21
N GLY A 110 -12.94 -37.38 -7.03
CA GLY A 110 -13.59 -37.09 -5.74
C GLY A 110 -13.53 -35.63 -5.31
N ALA A 111 -13.26 -34.71 -6.24
CA ALA A 111 -13.29 -33.27 -5.99
C ALA A 111 -14.66 -32.78 -5.52
N LEU A 112 -14.67 -31.91 -4.51
CA LEU A 112 -15.88 -31.33 -3.93
C LEU A 112 -16.17 -29.91 -4.41
N GLY A 113 -15.28 -29.32 -5.22
CA GLY A 113 -15.40 -27.97 -5.77
C GLY A 113 -14.40 -26.94 -5.21
N PRO A 114 -14.26 -26.78 -3.87
CA PRO A 114 -13.44 -25.71 -3.30
C PRO A 114 -11.96 -25.81 -3.67
N ILE A 115 -11.40 -24.71 -4.15
CA ILE A 115 -9.97 -24.59 -4.48
C ILE A 115 -9.33 -23.34 -3.89
N ALA A 116 -8.02 -23.41 -3.66
CA ALA A 116 -7.20 -22.26 -3.34
C ALA A 116 -5.84 -22.37 -4.03
N VAL A 117 -5.27 -21.24 -4.44
CA VAL A 117 -3.98 -21.18 -5.14
C VAL A 117 -3.06 -20.21 -4.41
N ARG A 118 -1.79 -20.60 -4.23
CA ARG A 118 -0.73 -19.69 -3.79
C ARG A 118 0.62 -20.17 -4.29
N GLY A 119 1.48 -19.25 -4.76
CA GLY A 119 2.71 -19.62 -5.45
C GLY A 119 2.44 -20.62 -6.58
N ASN A 120 3.13 -21.77 -6.53
CA ASN A 120 3.03 -22.81 -7.57
C ASN A 120 2.18 -24.03 -7.16
N ARG A 121 1.30 -23.89 -6.17
CA ARG A 121 0.44 -24.98 -5.68
C ARG A 121 -1.03 -24.59 -5.72
N LEU A 122 -1.85 -25.54 -6.17
CA LEU A 122 -3.30 -25.52 -6.07
C LEU A 122 -3.73 -26.58 -5.05
N PHE A 123 -4.61 -26.18 -4.14
CA PHE A 123 -5.22 -27.05 -3.15
C PHE A 123 -6.67 -27.27 -3.55
N ALA A 124 -7.11 -28.52 -3.62
CA ALA A 124 -8.49 -28.89 -3.94
C ALA A 124 -9.08 -29.79 -2.85
N ALA A 125 -10.26 -29.43 -2.36
CA ALA A 125 -10.99 -30.23 -1.40
C ALA A 125 -11.59 -31.48 -2.07
N THR A 126 -11.40 -32.65 -1.46
CA THR A 126 -11.91 -33.94 -1.98
C THR A 126 -12.56 -34.78 -0.88
N GLU A 127 -13.25 -35.86 -1.24
CA GLU A 127 -13.83 -36.78 -0.25
C GLU A 127 -12.76 -37.42 0.66
N GLY A 128 -12.62 -36.90 1.88
CA GLY A 128 -11.75 -37.46 2.91
C GLY A 128 -10.27 -37.11 2.78
N TRP A 129 -9.88 -36.23 1.86
CA TRP A 129 -8.51 -35.70 1.78
C TRP A 129 -8.41 -34.34 1.10
N LEU A 130 -7.27 -33.65 1.25
CA LEU A 130 -6.96 -32.44 0.49
C LEU A 130 -5.93 -32.76 -0.60
N ALA A 131 -6.28 -32.52 -1.85
CA ALA A 131 -5.38 -32.70 -2.98
C ALA A 131 -4.45 -31.50 -3.15
N VAL A 132 -3.16 -31.78 -3.34
CA VAL A 132 -2.13 -30.76 -3.60
C VAL A 132 -1.57 -30.98 -5.00
N LEU A 133 -1.76 -29.99 -5.86
CA LEU A 133 -1.38 -30.03 -7.25
C LEU A 133 -0.31 -28.98 -7.55
N ALA A 134 0.74 -29.38 -8.27
CA ALA A 134 1.78 -28.49 -8.75
C ALA A 134 1.35 -27.81 -10.06
N LEU A 135 1.32 -26.47 -10.06
CA LEU A 135 1.02 -25.65 -11.23
C LEU A 135 2.26 -25.49 -12.13
N PRO A 136 2.10 -25.16 -13.42
CA PRO A 136 0.84 -25.08 -14.17
C PRO A 136 0.33 -26.45 -14.64
N THR A 137 1.10 -27.52 -14.47
CA THR A 137 0.78 -28.86 -15.03
C THR A 137 -0.32 -29.62 -14.30
N ALA A 138 -0.81 -29.09 -13.17
CA ALA A 138 -1.74 -29.77 -12.27
C ALA A 138 -1.33 -31.22 -11.92
N GLN A 139 -0.02 -31.44 -11.67
CA GLN A 139 0.49 -32.75 -11.27
C GLN A 139 0.25 -32.98 -9.77
N MET A 140 -0.22 -34.16 -9.39
CA MET A 140 -0.42 -34.52 -7.98
C MET A 140 0.90 -34.53 -7.24
N GLU A 141 1.07 -33.61 -6.29
CA GLU A 141 2.24 -33.52 -5.43
C GLU A 141 2.01 -34.28 -4.11
N GLY A 142 0.77 -34.30 -3.62
CA GLY A 142 0.47 -35.00 -2.38
C GLY A 142 -1.01 -35.05 -2.00
N ARG A 143 -1.29 -35.89 -1.01
CA ARG A 143 -2.60 -36.05 -0.38
C ARG A 143 -2.46 -35.73 1.10
N TRP A 144 -3.09 -34.65 1.57
CA TRP A 144 -2.96 -34.23 2.97
C TRP A 144 -4.17 -34.70 3.76
N ARG A 145 -3.93 -35.07 5.03
CA ARG A 145 -4.92 -35.45 6.04
C ARG A 145 -4.45 -35.00 7.43
N PRO A 146 -5.37 -34.63 8.35
CA PRO A 146 -5.02 -34.40 9.74
C PRO A 146 -4.33 -35.63 10.33
N THR A 147 -3.26 -35.45 11.10
CA THR A 147 -2.55 -36.56 11.76
C THR A 147 -3.30 -37.09 12.98
N THR A 148 -4.09 -36.24 13.63
CA THR A 148 -5.05 -36.64 14.66
C THR A 148 -6.41 -36.76 14.01
N ALA A 149 -6.97 -37.98 13.99
CA ALA A 149 -8.29 -38.21 13.42
C ALA A 149 -9.34 -37.39 14.20
N PRO A 150 -10.20 -36.63 13.51
CA PRO A 150 -11.36 -36.02 14.15
C PRO A 150 -12.31 -37.12 14.68
N SER A 151 -13.25 -36.74 15.54
CA SER A 151 -14.22 -37.67 16.15
C SER A 151 -15.08 -38.42 15.12
N GLY A 152 -15.21 -37.89 13.90
CA GLY A 152 -15.90 -38.50 12.75
C GLY A 152 -15.07 -38.46 11.45
N PRO A 153 -15.66 -38.85 10.31
CA PRO A 153 -14.98 -38.77 9.02
C PRO A 153 -14.65 -37.31 8.66
N TRP A 154 -13.40 -37.06 8.27
CA TRP A 154 -12.94 -35.73 7.87
C TRP A 154 -13.54 -35.33 6.50
N GLN A 155 -14.26 -34.21 6.42
CA GLN A 155 -14.88 -33.74 5.17
C GLN A 155 -14.41 -32.32 4.82
N PRO A 156 -13.33 -32.17 4.05
CA PRO A 156 -12.87 -30.84 3.66
C PRO A 156 -13.88 -30.20 2.69
N ARG A 157 -14.50 -29.09 3.07
CA ARG A 157 -15.54 -28.40 2.27
C ARG A 157 -15.23 -26.94 1.96
N GLY A 158 -14.16 -26.39 2.52
CA GLY A 158 -13.66 -25.05 2.22
C GLY A 158 -12.15 -24.98 2.39
N VAL A 159 -11.45 -24.24 1.53
CA VAL A 159 -9.99 -24.10 1.59
C VAL A 159 -9.57 -22.65 1.33
N VAL A 160 -8.62 -22.17 2.13
CA VAL A 160 -7.94 -20.87 1.94
C VAL A 160 -6.47 -20.98 2.31
N VAL A 161 -5.66 -20.07 1.76
CA VAL A 161 -4.23 -19.96 2.09
C VAL A 161 -3.92 -18.55 2.55
N ASP A 162 -3.44 -18.40 3.79
CA ASP A 162 -3.15 -17.10 4.38
C ASP A 162 -1.78 -16.52 3.96
N ALA A 163 -1.54 -15.26 4.34
CA ALA A 163 -0.29 -14.54 4.07
C ALA A 163 0.98 -15.26 4.58
N HIS A 164 0.86 -16.05 5.64
CA HIS A 164 1.93 -16.82 6.27
C HIS A 164 2.16 -18.19 5.64
N ARG A 165 1.47 -18.50 4.53
CA ARG A 165 1.51 -19.80 3.84
C ARG A 165 0.99 -20.95 4.70
N GLN A 166 0.02 -20.69 5.57
CA GLN A 166 -0.75 -21.75 6.21
C GLN A 166 -2.00 -22.04 5.38
N VAL A 167 -2.31 -23.33 5.25
CA VAL A 167 -3.49 -23.81 4.52
C VAL A 167 -4.55 -24.14 5.55
N ARG A 168 -5.69 -23.45 5.47
CA ARG A 168 -6.83 -23.68 6.37
C ARG A 168 -7.94 -24.37 5.62
N VAL A 169 -8.52 -25.38 6.27
CA VAL A 169 -9.51 -26.28 5.66
C VAL A 169 -10.70 -26.43 6.60
N ALA A 170 -11.89 -26.08 6.12
CA ALA A 170 -13.14 -26.23 6.87
C ALA A 170 -13.63 -27.68 6.83
N ASP A 171 -14.01 -28.20 7.99
CA ASP A 171 -14.61 -29.51 8.20
C ASP A 171 -15.96 -29.37 8.90
N PRO A 172 -17.04 -29.09 8.15
CA PRO A 172 -18.37 -28.90 8.71
C PRO A 172 -18.92 -30.14 9.41
N ALA A 173 -18.45 -31.34 9.06
CA ALA A 173 -18.88 -32.58 9.70
C ALA A 173 -18.45 -32.68 11.16
N ASN A 174 -17.33 -32.04 11.52
CA ASN A 174 -16.79 -32.05 12.88
C ASN A 174 -16.79 -30.66 13.55
N GLY A 175 -17.31 -29.62 12.89
CA GLY A 175 -17.39 -28.28 13.47
C GLY A 175 -16.05 -27.60 13.68
N MET A 176 -15.08 -27.88 12.80
CA MET A 176 -13.69 -27.47 12.96
C MET A 176 -13.10 -26.84 11.70
N VAL A 177 -12.12 -25.96 11.89
CA VAL A 177 -11.21 -25.48 10.83
C VAL A 177 -9.80 -25.98 11.12
N HIS A 178 -9.31 -26.86 10.25
CA HIS A 178 -7.99 -27.48 10.36
C HIS A 178 -6.92 -26.60 9.73
N THR A 179 -5.74 -26.53 10.35
CA THR A 179 -4.60 -25.74 9.87
C THR A 179 -3.42 -26.65 9.52
N PHE A 180 -2.88 -26.47 8.32
CA PHE A 180 -1.68 -27.15 7.82
C PHE A 180 -0.59 -26.14 7.53
N ALA A 181 0.65 -26.50 7.83
CA ALA A 181 1.81 -25.78 7.35
C ALA A 181 1.92 -25.90 5.83
N TRP A 182 2.64 -24.97 5.20
CA TRP A 182 2.90 -25.00 3.75
C TRP A 182 3.45 -26.34 3.24
N VAL A 183 4.16 -27.11 4.07
CA VAL A 183 4.79 -28.39 3.70
C VAL A 183 3.86 -29.60 3.94
N GLY A 184 2.63 -29.37 4.41
CA GLY A 184 1.64 -30.42 4.68
C GLY A 184 1.66 -31.00 6.09
N ARG A 185 2.52 -30.47 6.96
CA ARG A 185 2.50 -30.81 8.39
C ARG A 185 1.24 -30.25 9.03
N TYR A 186 0.44 -31.09 9.65
CA TYR A 186 -0.73 -30.68 10.42
C TYR A 186 -0.29 -29.85 11.65
N LEU A 187 -0.92 -28.69 11.85
CA LEU A 187 -0.57 -27.75 12.94
C LEU A 187 -1.61 -27.75 14.06
N GLY A 188 -2.87 -28.04 13.76
CA GLY A 188 -3.96 -28.04 14.75
C GLY A 188 -5.32 -27.78 14.11
N ALA A 189 -6.34 -27.60 14.94
CA ALA A 189 -7.68 -27.21 14.53
C ALA A 189 -8.31 -26.23 15.51
N THR A 190 -9.10 -25.31 14.99
CA THR A 190 -9.96 -24.40 15.75
C THR A 190 -11.37 -24.99 15.78
N ALA A 191 -11.91 -25.25 16.97
CA ALA A 191 -13.26 -25.79 17.15
C ALA A 191 -14.30 -24.67 17.31
N GLY A 192 -15.58 -25.01 17.18
CA GLY A 192 -16.68 -24.07 17.39
C GLY A 192 -17.13 -23.34 16.13
N THR A 193 -16.77 -23.84 14.95
CA THR A 193 -17.15 -23.23 13.66
C THR A 193 -18.43 -23.80 13.05
N GLY A 194 -19.13 -24.69 13.77
CA GLY A 194 -20.42 -25.24 13.34
C GLY A 194 -20.38 -25.88 11.94
N ALA A 195 -21.46 -25.73 11.18
CA ALA A 195 -21.56 -26.28 9.83
C ALA A 195 -20.87 -25.40 8.75
N ALA A 196 -19.86 -24.61 9.12
CA ALA A 196 -19.17 -23.75 8.16
C ALA A 196 -18.47 -24.57 7.08
N ASP A 197 -18.84 -24.31 5.83
CA ASP A 197 -18.30 -24.96 4.65
C ASP A 197 -17.45 -24.00 3.80
N ARG A 198 -17.56 -22.70 4.00
CA ARG A 198 -16.82 -21.68 3.27
C ARG A 198 -15.84 -20.96 4.18
N LEU A 199 -14.70 -20.57 3.62
CA LEU A 199 -13.67 -19.81 4.33
C LEU A 199 -13.27 -18.56 3.52
N ALA A 200 -12.87 -17.49 4.20
CA ALA A 200 -12.22 -16.33 3.60
C ALA A 200 -11.09 -15.86 4.52
N VAL A 201 -10.08 -15.21 3.95
CA VAL A 201 -8.95 -14.67 4.73
C VAL A 201 -8.73 -13.21 4.35
N ALA A 202 -8.71 -12.34 5.35
CA ALA A 202 -8.39 -10.93 5.19
C ALA A 202 -6.86 -10.72 5.08
N LEU A 203 -6.46 -9.53 4.65
CA LEU A 203 -5.05 -9.15 4.44
C LEU A 203 -4.23 -9.13 5.73
N ASP A 204 -4.88 -8.90 6.87
CA ASP A 204 -4.29 -8.95 8.22
C ASP A 204 -4.10 -10.39 8.74
N GLY A 205 -4.62 -11.39 8.01
CA GLY A 205 -4.57 -12.81 8.38
C GLY A 205 -5.78 -13.29 9.19
N THR A 206 -6.77 -12.44 9.49
CA THR A 206 -8.02 -12.87 10.12
C THR A 206 -8.80 -13.78 9.18
N VAL A 207 -9.39 -14.83 9.73
CA VAL A 207 -10.11 -15.84 8.96
C VAL A 207 -11.59 -15.77 9.27
N PHE A 208 -12.40 -15.80 8.23
CA PHE A 208 -13.85 -15.83 8.33
C PHE A 208 -14.33 -17.20 7.85
N ALA A 209 -15.26 -17.78 8.58
CA ALA A 209 -15.91 -19.04 8.25
C ALA A 209 -17.41 -18.79 8.09
N ALA A 210 -18.03 -19.31 7.04
CA ALA A 210 -19.45 -19.12 6.80
C ALA A 210 -20.12 -20.47 6.52
N SER A 211 -21.34 -20.61 7.03
CA SER A 211 -22.32 -21.61 6.63
C SER A 211 -23.46 -20.90 5.87
N PRO A 212 -24.46 -21.61 5.35
CA PRO A 212 -25.66 -20.98 4.79
C PRO A 212 -26.45 -20.12 5.79
N VAL A 213 -26.23 -20.29 7.10
CA VAL A 213 -27.05 -19.67 8.16
C VAL A 213 -26.29 -18.58 8.94
N GLU A 214 -24.98 -18.75 9.14
CA GLU A 214 -24.18 -17.85 9.96
C GLU A 214 -22.78 -17.60 9.39
N ALA A 215 -22.21 -16.45 9.72
CA ALA A 215 -20.82 -16.10 9.43
C ALA A 215 -20.08 -15.82 10.74
N LEU A 216 -18.90 -16.42 10.87
CA LEU A 216 -18.07 -16.44 12.05
C LEU A 216 -16.70 -15.83 11.73
N ARG A 217 -16.13 -15.13 12.70
CA ARG A 217 -14.77 -14.59 12.68
C ARG A 217 -13.89 -15.44 13.61
N LEU A 218 -12.73 -15.83 13.11
CA LEU A 218 -11.72 -16.62 13.82
C LEU A 218 -10.51 -15.73 14.12
N ASP A 219 -10.30 -15.42 15.40
CA ASP A 219 -9.14 -14.69 15.91
C ASP A 219 -8.29 -15.63 16.76
N GLY A 220 -7.30 -16.27 16.14
CA GLY A 220 -6.53 -17.34 16.79
C GLY A 220 -7.42 -18.56 17.09
N ASP A 221 -7.54 -18.91 18.37
CA ASP A 221 -8.40 -19.99 18.86
C ASP A 221 -9.81 -19.52 19.25
N ALA A 222 -10.07 -18.21 19.25
CA ALA A 222 -11.38 -17.65 19.56
C ALA A 222 -12.27 -17.61 18.31
N VAL A 223 -13.52 -18.07 18.47
CA VAL A 223 -14.56 -18.01 17.44
C VAL A 223 -15.70 -17.15 17.94
N GLY A 224 -16.09 -16.16 17.15
CA GLY A 224 -17.23 -15.28 17.43
C GLY A 224 -18.01 -14.94 16.16
N PRO A 225 -19.19 -14.30 16.27
CA PRO A 225 -19.94 -13.84 15.10
C PRO A 225 -19.14 -12.80 14.32
N ALA A 226 -19.30 -12.77 12.99
CA ALA A 226 -18.77 -11.69 12.17
C ALA A 226 -19.39 -10.35 12.62
N CYS A 227 -18.55 -9.34 12.88
CA CYS A 227 -18.98 -8.10 13.54
C CYS A 227 -19.70 -7.10 12.62
N CYS A 228 -19.62 -7.28 11.30
CA CYS A 228 -20.16 -6.34 10.31
C CYS A 228 -20.43 -7.07 8.98
N PRO A 229 -21.28 -6.49 8.12
CA PRO A 229 -21.56 -7.04 6.78
C PRO A 229 -20.33 -7.03 5.88
N ALA A 230 -20.41 -7.80 4.78
CA ALA A 230 -19.31 -7.98 3.84
C ALA A 230 -18.71 -6.65 3.33
N GLU A 231 -19.55 -5.69 2.96
CA GLU A 231 -19.10 -4.42 2.37
C GLU A 231 -18.24 -3.58 3.31
N ASP A 232 -18.48 -3.64 4.62
CA ASP A 232 -17.68 -2.90 5.61
C ASP A 232 -16.31 -3.57 5.85
N LEU A 233 -16.20 -4.87 5.51
CA LEU A 233 -14.94 -5.61 5.56
C LEU A 233 -14.11 -5.45 4.27
N ALA A 234 -14.66 -4.87 3.20
CA ALA A 234 -14.04 -4.87 1.87
C ALA A 234 -12.62 -4.30 1.82
N GLU A 235 -12.34 -3.24 2.58
CA GLU A 235 -10.99 -2.65 2.67
C GLU A 235 -9.93 -3.60 3.26
N GLY A 236 -10.38 -4.57 4.07
CA GLY A 236 -9.53 -5.61 4.65
C GLY A 236 -9.23 -6.77 3.71
N PHE A 237 -9.85 -6.84 2.53
CA PHE A 237 -9.68 -7.92 1.55
C PHE A 237 -8.95 -7.44 0.29
N ALA A 238 -8.30 -8.37 -0.40
CA ALA A 238 -7.74 -8.06 -1.72
C ALA A 238 -8.89 -7.82 -2.72
N PRO A 239 -8.83 -6.77 -3.56
CA PRO A 239 -9.86 -6.53 -4.56
C PRO A 239 -9.92 -7.69 -5.55
N LEU A 240 -11.13 -8.00 -6.03
CA LEU A 240 -11.31 -9.05 -7.01
C LEU A 240 -10.60 -8.69 -8.32
N PRO A 241 -9.95 -9.67 -8.98
CA PRO A 241 -9.24 -9.43 -10.24
C PRO A 241 -10.17 -9.17 -11.44
N PHE A 242 -11.46 -9.47 -11.30
CA PHE A 242 -12.52 -9.24 -12.28
C PHE A 242 -13.88 -9.21 -11.56
N GLU A 243 -14.90 -8.73 -12.26
CA GLU A 243 -16.24 -8.57 -11.70
C GLU A 243 -17.03 -9.88 -11.66
N LEU A 244 -17.95 -9.96 -10.70
CA LEU A 244 -18.96 -11.01 -10.61
C LEU A 244 -20.34 -10.41 -10.86
N ASP A 245 -21.18 -11.14 -11.58
CA ASP A 245 -22.57 -10.75 -11.81
C ASP A 245 -23.47 -11.12 -10.62
N ALA A 246 -24.76 -10.79 -10.70
CA ALA A 246 -25.71 -11.02 -9.59
C ALA A 246 -25.94 -12.50 -9.25
N SER A 247 -25.61 -13.41 -10.16
CA SER A 247 -25.70 -14.87 -9.95
C SER A 247 -24.36 -15.49 -9.55
N GLY A 248 -23.32 -14.68 -9.38
CA GLY A 248 -21.97 -15.14 -9.08
C GLY A 248 -21.20 -15.65 -10.29
N ASN A 249 -21.67 -15.38 -11.51
CA ASN A 249 -20.94 -15.75 -12.74
C ASN A 249 -19.73 -14.83 -12.94
N LEU A 250 -18.71 -15.36 -13.61
CA LEU A 250 -17.43 -14.70 -13.84
C LEU A 250 -17.53 -13.79 -15.07
N VAL A 251 -17.42 -12.47 -14.90
CA VAL A 251 -17.42 -11.51 -16.01
C VAL A 251 -15.98 -11.32 -16.52
N LEU A 252 -15.60 -12.14 -17.50
CA LEU A 252 -14.21 -12.23 -17.99
C LEU A 252 -13.95 -11.52 -19.33
N ALA A 253 -14.99 -10.94 -19.95
CA ALA A 253 -14.88 -10.27 -21.24
C ALA A 253 -13.74 -9.22 -21.31
N PRO A 254 -13.50 -8.38 -20.29
CA PRO A 254 -12.41 -7.40 -20.32
C PRO A 254 -11.00 -8.03 -20.36
N LEU A 255 -10.88 -9.30 -19.98
CA LEU A 255 -9.61 -10.03 -19.97
C LEU A 255 -9.34 -10.78 -21.28
N CYS A 256 -10.32 -10.84 -22.19
CA CYS A 256 -10.17 -11.53 -23.46
C CYS A 256 -9.45 -10.66 -24.50
N THR A 257 -8.53 -11.28 -25.24
CA THR A 257 -7.89 -10.71 -26.44
C THR A 257 -8.20 -11.62 -27.62
N PRO A 258 -9.45 -11.64 -28.11
CA PRO A 258 -9.88 -12.62 -29.10
C PRO A 258 -9.16 -12.41 -30.43
N ASP A 259 -8.76 -13.51 -31.07
CA ASP A 259 -8.36 -13.52 -32.46
C ASP A 259 -9.50 -13.04 -33.37
N ALA A 260 -9.17 -12.48 -34.55
CA ALA A 260 -10.15 -11.99 -35.50
C ALA A 260 -11.16 -13.09 -35.87
N GLY A 261 -12.44 -12.89 -35.52
CA GLY A 261 -13.55 -13.80 -35.82
C GLY A 261 -14.08 -14.62 -34.64
N VAL A 262 -13.51 -14.48 -33.43
CA VAL A 262 -14.04 -15.12 -32.22
C VAL A 262 -15.00 -14.17 -31.49
N THR A 263 -16.25 -14.59 -31.29
CA THR A 263 -17.19 -13.92 -30.38
C THR A 263 -16.86 -14.31 -28.95
N ALA A 264 -16.32 -13.37 -28.17
CA ALA A 264 -16.12 -13.54 -26.73
C ALA A 264 -17.48 -13.70 -26.03
N ALA A 265 -17.56 -14.59 -25.04
CA ALA A 265 -18.72 -14.63 -24.15
C ALA A 265 -18.53 -13.57 -23.06
N ASP A 266 -19.64 -12.93 -22.67
CA ASP A 266 -19.59 -11.84 -21.70
C ASP A 266 -19.36 -12.34 -20.26
N ALA A 267 -19.92 -13.52 -19.93
CA ALA A 267 -19.79 -14.14 -18.61
C ALA A 267 -19.68 -15.68 -18.70
N TYR A 268 -19.22 -16.31 -17.63
CA TYR A 268 -19.10 -17.77 -17.48
C TYR A 268 -19.71 -18.24 -16.17
N ASP A 269 -20.46 -19.34 -16.21
CA ASP A 269 -20.98 -20.00 -15.00
C ASP A 269 -19.84 -20.67 -14.20
N LEU A 270 -20.17 -21.17 -13.00
CA LEU A 270 -19.21 -21.86 -12.13
C LEU A 270 -18.80 -23.27 -12.63
N ALA A 271 -19.28 -23.71 -13.80
CA ALA A 271 -18.80 -24.88 -14.52
C ALA A 271 -17.91 -24.51 -15.73
N GLY A 272 -17.70 -23.20 -15.99
CA GLY A 272 -16.89 -22.68 -17.08
C GLY A 272 -17.62 -22.57 -18.42
N ASN A 273 -18.95 -22.71 -18.45
CA ASN A 273 -19.75 -22.55 -19.66
C ASN A 273 -20.10 -21.07 -19.90
N PRO A 274 -20.11 -20.60 -21.15
CA PRO A 274 -20.51 -19.23 -21.47
C PRO A 274 -21.99 -19.02 -21.14
N THR A 275 -22.30 -17.90 -20.49
CA THR A 275 -23.65 -17.49 -20.11
C THR A 275 -23.87 -15.99 -20.36
N ALA A 276 -25.12 -15.57 -20.41
CA ALA A 276 -25.45 -14.14 -20.43
C ALA A 276 -25.24 -13.54 -19.03
N PRO A 277 -24.64 -12.34 -18.92
CA PRO A 277 -24.42 -11.69 -17.63
C PRO A 277 -25.75 -11.30 -16.99
N VAL A 278 -25.89 -11.58 -15.71
CA VAL A 278 -27.08 -11.23 -14.91
C VAL A 278 -26.82 -9.90 -14.19
N PRO A 279 -27.47 -8.80 -14.58
CA PRO A 279 -27.24 -7.51 -13.95
C PRO A 279 -27.67 -7.54 -12.48
N TRP A 280 -26.93 -6.80 -11.65
CA TRP A 280 -27.32 -6.58 -10.26
C TRP A 280 -28.68 -5.88 -10.20
N PRO A 281 -29.62 -6.34 -9.35
CA PRO A 281 -30.83 -5.59 -9.10
C PRO A 281 -30.45 -4.19 -8.59
N ALA A 282 -31.16 -3.16 -9.05
CA ALA A 282 -31.01 -1.81 -8.54
C ALA A 282 -31.57 -1.76 -7.11
N VAL A 283 -30.73 -2.15 -6.15
CA VAL A 283 -31.02 -1.94 -4.74
C VAL A 283 -30.34 -0.64 -4.32
N HIS A 284 -31.00 0.13 -3.48
CA HIS A 284 -30.40 1.28 -2.82
C HIS A 284 -29.59 0.75 -1.63
N PRO A 285 -28.25 0.60 -1.73
CA PRO A 285 -27.44 0.02 -0.65
C PRO A 285 -27.47 0.85 0.64
N PHE A 286 -27.90 2.10 0.58
CA PHE A 286 -28.02 3.00 1.74
C PHE A 286 -29.47 3.41 1.96
N ARG A 287 -29.82 3.64 3.23
CA ARG A 287 -31.02 4.42 3.57
C ARG A 287 -30.93 5.78 2.89
N THR A 288 -32.07 6.32 2.47
CA THR A 288 -32.15 7.64 1.82
C THR A 288 -32.09 8.78 2.82
N GLU A 289 -32.39 8.53 4.10
CA GLU A 289 -32.42 9.54 5.16
C GLU A 289 -31.85 8.96 6.45
N GLY A 290 -31.22 9.83 7.24
CA GLY A 290 -30.72 9.47 8.56
C GLY A 290 -30.40 10.69 9.41
N SER A 291 -30.48 10.53 10.73
CA SER A 291 -30.27 11.59 11.71
C SER A 291 -29.27 11.13 12.78
N VAL A 292 -28.43 12.05 13.26
CA VAL A 292 -27.55 11.84 14.43
C VAL A 292 -27.36 13.13 15.22
N VAL A 293 -27.25 13.00 16.55
CA VAL A 293 -26.87 14.10 17.44
C VAL A 293 -25.48 13.82 18.01
N LEU A 294 -24.61 14.82 17.92
CA LEU A 294 -23.25 14.81 18.43
C LEU A 294 -23.16 15.73 19.64
N GLY A 295 -22.56 15.26 20.73
CA GLY A 295 -22.36 16.05 21.94
C GLY A 295 -22.38 15.21 23.22
N PRO A 296 -22.31 15.85 24.40
CA PRO A 296 -22.10 17.29 24.59
C PRO A 296 -20.67 17.73 24.20
N LEU A 297 -20.56 18.92 23.61
CA LEU A 297 -19.30 19.64 23.39
C LEU A 297 -19.16 20.72 24.47
N ASP A 298 -18.06 20.71 25.22
CA ASP A 298 -17.84 21.65 26.33
C ASP A 298 -16.79 22.71 25.93
N SER A 299 -17.21 23.96 25.87
CA SER A 299 -16.30 25.09 25.61
C SER A 299 -15.47 25.52 26.81
N LEU A 300 -15.84 25.09 28.02
CA LEU A 300 -15.35 25.58 29.32
C LEU A 300 -15.56 27.09 29.54
N ILE A 301 -16.42 27.74 28.74
CA ILE A 301 -16.75 29.17 28.82
C ILE A 301 -18.26 29.28 29.08
N GLU A 302 -18.64 29.83 30.24
CA GLU A 302 -20.04 29.83 30.72
C GLU A 302 -21.06 30.36 29.68
N THR A 303 -20.75 31.50 29.06
CA THR A 303 -21.59 32.16 28.05
C THR A 303 -20.89 32.16 26.70
N CYS A 304 -20.44 30.98 26.25
CA CYS A 304 -19.73 30.83 24.99
C CYS A 304 -20.64 31.14 23.80
N ILE A 305 -20.20 32.06 22.93
CA ILE A 305 -20.80 32.23 21.61
C ILE A 305 -20.09 31.27 20.68
N TRP A 306 -20.77 30.23 20.22
CA TRP A 306 -20.22 29.28 19.25
C TRP A 306 -20.12 29.95 17.87
N HIS A 307 -19.10 29.58 17.11
CA HIS A 307 -18.80 30.25 15.85
C HIS A 307 -19.37 29.49 14.66
N ARG A 308 -18.81 28.32 14.35
CA ARG A 308 -19.03 27.63 13.08
C ARG A 308 -18.98 26.11 13.27
N VAL A 309 -19.75 25.41 12.46
CA VAL A 309 -19.61 23.97 12.24
C VAL A 309 -18.99 23.76 10.86
N VAL A 310 -17.84 23.08 10.82
CA VAL A 310 -17.14 22.70 9.60
C VAL A 310 -17.29 21.19 9.41
N LEU A 311 -17.89 20.80 8.31
CA LEU A 311 -18.05 19.42 7.89
C LEU A 311 -16.88 19.04 7.00
N HIS A 312 -16.10 18.05 7.43
CA HIS A 312 -15.01 17.46 6.65
C HIS A 312 -15.51 16.16 6.03
N GLY A 313 -15.38 16.01 4.72
CA GLY A 313 -15.78 14.80 3.99
C GLY A 313 -16.44 15.11 2.64
N ALA A 314 -17.06 14.12 2.01
CA ALA A 314 -17.67 14.29 0.69
C ALA A 314 -19.20 14.28 0.78
N ILE A 315 -19.84 15.27 0.16
CA ILE A 315 -21.30 15.33 -0.05
C ILE A 315 -21.55 15.20 -1.56
N PRO A 316 -21.94 14.01 -2.06
CA PRO A 316 -22.18 13.79 -3.50
C PRO A 316 -23.37 14.58 -4.07
N ALA A 317 -23.45 14.67 -5.39
CA ALA A 317 -24.60 15.29 -6.05
C ALA A 317 -25.92 14.58 -5.68
N GLY A 318 -26.96 15.36 -5.38
CA GLY A 318 -28.26 14.83 -4.94
C GLY A 318 -28.30 14.38 -3.47
N CYS A 319 -27.22 14.57 -2.71
CA CYS A 319 -27.18 14.35 -1.26
C CYS A 319 -27.17 15.69 -0.53
N THR A 320 -27.71 15.72 0.69
CA THR A 320 -27.65 16.91 1.55
C THR A 320 -27.26 16.55 2.99
N VAL A 321 -26.70 17.53 3.68
CA VAL A 321 -26.46 17.49 5.12
C VAL A 321 -27.07 18.74 5.73
N THR A 322 -28.06 18.58 6.61
CA THR A 322 -28.66 19.68 7.36
C THR A 322 -28.08 19.73 8.75
N VAL A 323 -27.53 20.88 9.13
CA VAL A 323 -26.90 21.12 10.42
C VAL A 323 -27.83 21.96 11.28
N ARG A 324 -28.16 21.44 12.47
CA ARG A 324 -28.81 22.20 13.54
C ARG A 324 -27.95 22.18 14.79
N THR A 325 -28.05 23.23 15.57
CA THR A 325 -27.28 23.36 16.80
C THR A 325 -28.17 23.70 17.98
N LEU A 326 -27.82 23.15 19.14
CA LEU A 326 -28.43 23.44 20.42
C LEU A 326 -27.32 23.83 21.39
N THR A 327 -27.58 24.81 22.24
CA THR A 327 -26.65 25.28 23.26
C THR A 327 -27.32 25.31 24.62
N ALA A 328 -26.55 25.06 25.68
CA ALA A 328 -27.03 25.12 27.07
C ALA A 328 -25.88 25.51 28.01
N HIS A 329 -26.23 26.00 29.20
CA HIS A 329 -25.23 26.32 30.23
C HIS A 329 -24.82 25.09 31.05
N ASP A 330 -25.76 24.16 31.24
CA ASP A 330 -25.54 22.87 31.89
C ASP A 330 -25.55 21.72 30.88
N VAL A 331 -24.96 20.59 31.25
CA VAL A 331 -25.03 19.35 30.44
C VAL A 331 -26.47 18.84 30.47
N LEU A 332 -27.03 18.61 29.28
CA LEU A 332 -28.27 17.86 29.10
C LEU A 332 -27.94 16.38 28.97
N ASP A 333 -28.58 15.54 29.78
CA ASP A 333 -28.53 14.10 29.61
C ASP A 333 -29.31 13.69 28.35
N GLY A 334 -29.04 12.51 27.79
CA GLY A 334 -29.66 12.10 26.50
C GLY A 334 -31.20 12.08 26.50
N ALA A 335 -31.83 11.93 27.67
CA ALA A 335 -33.28 12.04 27.83
C ALA A 335 -33.80 13.49 27.89
N ASP A 336 -32.93 14.46 28.15
CA ASP A 336 -33.24 15.89 28.24
C ASP A 336 -32.83 16.65 26.95
N VAL A 337 -32.00 16.04 26.11
CA VAL A 337 -31.70 16.54 24.77
C VAL A 337 -33.00 16.54 23.95
N PRO A 338 -33.47 17.71 23.50
CA PRO A 338 -34.74 17.85 22.80
C PRO A 338 -34.76 17.05 21.50
N ALA A 339 -35.95 16.58 21.13
CA ALA A 339 -36.15 15.97 19.82
C ALA A 339 -35.70 16.93 18.70
N PRO A 340 -35.11 16.44 17.58
CA PRO A 340 -34.67 17.26 16.45
C PRO A 340 -35.68 18.26 15.87
N ALA A 341 -36.99 17.98 16.01
CA ALA A 341 -38.06 18.86 15.57
C ALA A 341 -38.41 19.98 16.58
N ASP A 342 -37.79 19.99 17.76
CA ASP A 342 -37.99 21.01 18.79
C ASP A 342 -37.42 22.37 18.31
N PRO A 343 -38.16 23.48 18.47
CA PRO A 343 -37.73 24.80 18.02
C PRO A 343 -36.49 25.35 18.73
N ARG A 344 -36.02 24.72 19.82
CA ARG A 344 -34.74 25.05 20.47
C ARG A 344 -33.53 24.74 19.60
N TRP A 345 -33.68 23.87 18.60
CA TRP A 345 -32.67 23.66 17.58
C TRP A 345 -32.65 24.83 16.59
N SER A 346 -31.51 25.52 16.50
CA SER A 346 -31.29 26.67 15.60
C SER A 346 -30.34 26.31 14.44
N THR A 347 -29.85 27.31 13.72
CA THR A 347 -29.00 27.24 12.52
C THR A 347 -29.76 26.74 11.29
N GLY A 348 -30.24 25.48 11.30
CA GLY A 348 -31.09 24.93 10.25
C GLY A 348 -30.53 25.02 8.82
N ILE A 349 -29.20 25.07 8.66
CA ILE A 349 -28.56 25.28 7.35
C ILE A 349 -28.36 23.92 6.67
N THR A 350 -28.79 23.82 5.41
CA THR A 350 -28.57 22.65 4.57
C THR A 350 -27.44 22.88 3.59
N VAL A 351 -26.42 22.01 3.66
CA VAL A 351 -25.35 21.92 2.66
C VAL A 351 -25.78 20.90 1.61
N THR A 352 -25.83 21.31 0.34
CA THR A 352 -26.22 20.47 -0.80
C THR A 352 -25.00 20.17 -1.66
N GLY A 353 -24.79 18.90 -1.99
CA GLY A 353 -23.69 18.49 -2.87
C GLY A 353 -23.88 18.90 -4.34
N PRO A 354 -22.83 18.83 -5.18
CA PRO A 354 -21.56 18.17 -4.90
C PRO A 354 -20.57 19.08 -4.17
N THR A 355 -20.08 18.64 -3.00
CA THR A 355 -18.97 19.27 -2.30
C THR A 355 -17.95 18.21 -1.86
N PRO A 356 -16.77 18.11 -2.54
CA PRO A 356 -15.81 17.03 -2.27
C PRO A 356 -15.10 17.16 -0.93
N ASP A 357 -14.98 18.39 -0.41
CA ASP A 357 -14.31 18.72 0.85
C ASP A 357 -15.30 19.10 1.96
N GLY A 358 -16.61 18.92 1.72
CA GLY A 358 -17.66 19.11 2.71
C GLY A 358 -18.25 20.51 2.67
N GLY A 359 -18.48 21.14 3.82
CA GLY A 359 -19.10 22.46 3.86
C GLY A 359 -19.15 23.04 5.27
N ASP A 360 -19.50 24.30 5.38
CA ASP A 360 -19.52 24.99 6.67
C ASP A 360 -20.78 25.84 6.85
N CYS A 361 -21.20 26.00 8.10
CA CYS A 361 -22.31 26.87 8.45
C CYS A 361 -22.07 27.61 9.77
N LEU A 362 -22.58 28.83 9.84
CA LEU A 362 -22.49 29.66 11.04
C LEU A 362 -23.47 29.15 12.10
N VAL A 363 -23.02 29.07 13.36
CA VAL A 363 -23.90 28.70 14.48
C VAL A 363 -24.79 29.89 14.84
N ASP A 364 -26.11 29.73 14.79
CA ASP A 364 -27.08 30.79 15.15
C ASP A 364 -27.86 30.46 16.43
N SER A 365 -27.33 29.55 17.26
CA SER A 365 -27.86 29.25 18.59
C SER A 365 -27.45 30.31 19.62
N ASP A 366 -28.23 30.42 20.69
CA ASP A 366 -27.94 31.31 21.81
C ASP A 366 -26.59 30.98 22.49
N PRO A 367 -25.97 31.92 23.22
CA PRO A 367 -24.74 31.64 23.96
C PRO A 367 -24.94 30.55 25.01
N GLY A 368 -23.96 29.67 25.20
CA GLY A 368 -23.98 28.66 26.23
C GLY A 368 -22.70 27.84 26.27
N ARG A 369 -22.34 27.35 27.46
CA ARG A 369 -21.12 26.55 27.68
C ARG A 369 -21.07 25.29 26.83
N PHE A 370 -22.18 24.56 26.73
CA PHE A 370 -22.28 23.31 26.00
C PHE A 370 -22.95 23.50 24.65
N CYS A 371 -22.54 22.72 23.66
CA CYS A 371 -23.17 22.64 22.34
C CYS A 371 -23.42 21.20 21.92
N TRP A 372 -24.54 20.99 21.23
CA TRP A 372 -24.87 19.78 20.51
C TRP A 372 -25.08 20.11 19.04
N VAL A 373 -24.64 19.20 18.17
CA VAL A 373 -24.80 19.32 16.72
C VAL A 373 -25.70 18.19 16.25
N HIS A 374 -26.85 18.54 15.68
CA HIS A 374 -27.75 17.59 15.04
C HIS A 374 -27.53 17.64 13.52
N LEU A 375 -27.33 16.47 12.93
CA LEU A 375 -27.09 16.28 11.51
C LEU A 375 -28.18 15.41 10.91
N ASP A 376 -28.91 15.93 9.94
CA ASP A 376 -29.75 15.12 9.05
C ASP A 376 -29.03 14.94 7.71
N LEU A 377 -28.80 13.69 7.34
CA LEU A 377 -28.24 13.31 6.05
C LEU A 377 -29.37 12.84 5.15
N THR A 378 -29.37 13.31 3.91
CA THR A 378 -30.20 12.73 2.84
C THR A 378 -29.31 12.26 1.70
N GLY A 379 -29.70 11.15 1.07
CA GLY A 379 -28.97 10.52 -0.02
C GLY A 379 -29.92 9.92 -1.05
N THR A 380 -29.37 9.52 -2.19
CA THR A 380 -30.12 8.94 -3.31
C THR A 380 -30.35 7.44 -3.16
N GLY A 381 -29.90 6.86 -2.04
CA GLY A 381 -29.88 5.43 -1.76
C GLY A 381 -28.75 4.67 -2.47
N ALA A 382 -28.27 5.16 -3.62
CA ALA A 382 -27.04 4.69 -4.27
C ALA A 382 -25.79 5.42 -3.76
N ALA A 383 -25.94 6.71 -3.43
CA ALA A 383 -24.90 7.54 -2.84
C ALA A 383 -25.45 8.25 -1.58
N GLY A 384 -24.55 8.55 -0.65
CA GLY A 384 -24.85 9.30 0.57
C GLY A 384 -23.66 10.17 0.98
N ALA A 385 -23.91 11.16 1.82
CA ALA A 385 -22.84 11.97 2.41
C ALA A 385 -21.95 11.10 3.32
N VAL A 386 -20.63 11.29 3.22
CA VAL A 386 -19.62 10.63 4.05
C VAL A 386 -18.81 11.71 4.74
N LEU A 387 -19.00 11.85 6.04
CA LEU A 387 -18.30 12.84 6.87
C LEU A 387 -17.14 12.16 7.61
N THR A 388 -15.92 12.57 7.32
CA THR A 388 -14.70 12.08 7.97
C THR A 388 -14.40 12.83 9.27
N GLY A 389 -14.94 14.05 9.43
CA GLY A 389 -14.85 14.81 10.67
C GLY A 389 -15.90 15.92 10.75
N VAL A 390 -16.25 16.32 11.96
CA VAL A 390 -17.06 17.51 12.24
C VAL A 390 -16.32 18.36 13.24
N GLU A 391 -15.93 19.55 12.83
CA GLU A 391 -15.19 20.50 13.65
C GLU A 391 -16.09 21.65 14.07
N VAL A 392 -16.10 21.97 15.37
CA VAL A 392 -16.92 23.06 15.92
C VAL A 392 -16.01 24.11 16.53
N GLU A 393 -16.05 25.32 15.98
CA GLU A 393 -15.19 26.45 16.36
C GLU A 393 -15.85 27.32 17.44
N PHE A 394 -15.06 27.76 18.42
CA PHE A 394 -15.49 28.61 19.53
C PHE A 394 -14.30 29.24 20.27
N PRO A 395 -14.50 30.35 21.01
CA PRO A 395 -15.66 31.22 20.91
C PRO A 395 -15.59 32.02 19.60
N ARG A 396 -16.72 32.62 19.19
CA ARG A 396 -16.79 33.54 18.07
C ARG A 396 -15.92 34.76 18.33
N ILE A 397 -14.87 34.91 17.53
CA ILE A 397 -13.98 36.06 17.57
C ILE A 397 -14.25 36.92 16.34
N SER A 398 -15.22 37.81 16.44
CA SER A 398 -15.64 38.66 15.33
C SER A 398 -14.58 39.69 14.92
N LEU A 399 -14.43 39.91 13.61
CA LEU A 399 -13.65 41.00 13.03
C LEU A 399 -14.16 42.39 13.43
N ARG A 400 -15.39 42.49 13.99
CA ARG A 400 -15.93 43.74 14.54
C ARG A 400 -15.01 44.36 15.60
N ARG A 401 -14.18 43.56 16.28
CA ARG A 401 -13.17 44.05 17.24
C ARG A 401 -12.17 45.05 16.63
N TYR A 402 -12.01 45.04 15.31
CA TYR A 402 -11.17 45.96 14.55
C TYR A 402 -11.94 47.14 13.95
N LEU A 403 -13.27 47.16 14.10
CA LEU A 403 -14.12 48.25 13.65
C LEU A 403 -14.35 49.26 14.79
N PRO A 404 -14.72 50.52 14.47
CA PRO A 404 -15.13 51.50 15.48
C PRO A 404 -16.30 51.00 16.34
N ALA A 405 -16.34 51.44 17.61
CA ALA A 405 -17.32 50.98 18.60
C ALA A 405 -18.80 51.17 18.19
N VAL A 406 -19.10 52.16 17.32
CA VAL A 406 -20.44 52.43 16.79
C VAL A 406 -21.11 51.22 16.14
N TYR A 407 -20.32 50.30 15.56
CA TYR A 407 -20.82 49.07 14.94
C TYR A 407 -21.24 48.00 15.96
N GLY A 408 -21.08 48.26 17.26
CA GLY A 408 -21.47 47.36 18.34
C GLY A 408 -22.28 48.00 19.47
N GLU A 409 -22.75 49.25 19.29
CA GLU A 409 -23.52 49.96 20.31
C GLU A 409 -24.91 49.36 20.52
N ASP A 410 -25.61 49.09 19.42
CA ASP A 410 -26.90 48.40 19.43
C ASP A 410 -26.72 46.88 19.31
N ARG A 411 -27.48 46.10 20.10
CA ARG A 411 -27.33 44.64 20.18
C ARG A 411 -27.71 43.93 18.88
N ASP A 412 -28.79 44.37 18.25
CA ASP A 412 -29.28 43.74 17.02
C ASP A 412 -28.36 44.07 15.85
N ALA A 413 -27.93 45.34 15.76
CA ALA A 413 -26.92 45.77 14.80
C ALA A 413 -25.56 45.07 15.00
N ALA A 414 -25.14 44.84 16.25
CA ALA A 414 -23.91 44.11 16.58
C ALA A 414 -23.98 42.65 16.12
N SER A 415 -25.11 41.97 16.40
CA SER A 415 -25.34 40.58 15.98
C SER A 415 -25.36 40.46 14.46
N PHE A 416 -26.06 41.37 13.76
CA PHE A 416 -26.02 41.43 12.31
C PHE A 416 -24.60 41.65 11.78
N THR A 417 -23.86 42.61 12.34
CA THR A 417 -22.49 42.92 11.92
C THR A 417 -21.56 41.73 12.14
N ASP A 418 -21.68 41.04 13.28
CA ASP A 418 -20.88 39.85 13.59
C ASP A 418 -21.16 38.71 12.59
N ARG A 419 -22.43 38.48 12.22
CA ARG A 419 -22.81 37.48 11.21
C ARG A 419 -22.39 37.89 9.80
N PHE A 420 -22.51 39.17 9.45
CA PHE A 420 -22.07 39.70 8.16
C PHE A 420 -20.55 39.57 8.00
N LEU A 421 -19.79 39.90 9.05
CA LEU A 421 -18.33 39.78 9.05
C LEU A 421 -17.83 38.34 9.05
N ALA A 422 -18.60 37.40 9.59
CA ALA A 422 -18.26 35.98 9.55
C ALA A 422 -18.11 35.43 8.11
N LEU A 423 -18.80 36.02 7.13
CA LEU A 423 -18.62 35.69 5.71
C LEU A 423 -17.18 35.97 5.24
N PHE A 424 -16.57 37.05 5.74
CA PHE A 424 -15.18 37.42 5.41
C PHE A 424 -14.16 36.69 6.29
N ASP A 425 -14.54 36.36 7.52
CA ASP A 425 -13.69 35.63 8.46
C ASP A 425 -13.28 34.26 7.88
N ARG A 426 -14.19 33.58 7.18
CA ARG A 426 -13.88 32.31 6.50
C ARG A 426 -12.67 32.39 5.57
N GLU A 427 -12.64 33.38 4.68
CA GLU A 427 -11.55 33.53 3.72
C GLU A 427 -10.24 33.94 4.40
N LEU A 428 -10.32 34.79 5.43
CA LEU A 428 -9.16 35.19 6.21
C LEU A 428 -8.57 34.00 6.98
N ARG A 429 -9.40 33.25 7.70
CA ARG A 429 -9.01 32.05 8.46
C ARG A 429 -8.47 30.95 7.57
N SER A 430 -9.08 30.73 6.40
CA SER A 430 -8.54 29.82 5.38
C SER A 430 -7.14 30.25 4.92
N THR A 431 -6.89 31.56 4.84
CA THR A 431 -5.56 32.09 4.52
C THR A 431 -4.58 31.88 5.67
N GLU A 432 -4.97 32.16 6.91
CA GLU A 432 -4.15 31.93 8.11
C GLU A 432 -3.80 30.44 8.24
N ALA A 433 -4.77 29.54 8.12
CA ALA A 433 -4.55 28.09 8.15
C ALA A 433 -3.58 27.62 7.06
N ARG A 434 -3.64 28.20 5.85
CA ARG A 434 -2.67 27.93 4.78
C ARG A 434 -1.25 28.41 5.14
N ILE A 435 -1.14 29.52 5.86
CA ILE A 435 0.15 30.02 6.36
C ILE A 435 0.67 29.09 7.47
N ASP A 436 -0.17 28.68 8.40
CA ASP A 436 0.19 27.78 9.50
C ASP A 436 0.60 26.38 8.99
N ALA A 437 0.00 25.93 7.88
CA ALA A 437 0.36 24.69 7.20
C ALA A 437 1.62 24.80 6.30
N LEU A 438 2.14 26.00 6.06
CA LEU A 438 3.29 26.24 5.18
C LEU A 438 4.54 25.41 5.54
N PRO A 439 4.89 25.19 6.83
CA PRO A 439 6.01 24.32 7.18
C PRO A 439 5.88 22.89 6.63
N ALA A 440 4.67 22.33 6.57
CA ALA A 440 4.44 21.00 6.01
C ALA A 440 4.69 20.95 4.49
N ALA A 441 4.43 22.06 3.78
CA ALA A 441 4.75 22.19 2.36
C ALA A 441 6.27 22.25 2.08
N LEU A 442 7.08 22.59 3.09
CA LEU A 442 8.55 22.62 3.04
C LEU A 442 9.20 21.32 3.54
N ASP A 443 8.44 20.40 4.13
CA ASP A 443 8.94 19.10 4.56
C ASP A 443 9.04 18.12 3.37
N PRO A 444 10.23 17.58 3.04
CA PRO A 444 10.39 16.58 1.99
C PRO A 444 9.50 15.33 2.15
N GLY A 445 9.16 14.98 3.39
CA GLY A 445 8.29 13.84 3.71
C GLY A 445 6.81 14.09 3.41
N ALA A 446 6.34 15.33 3.56
CA ALA A 446 4.91 15.67 3.47
C ALA A 446 4.54 16.49 2.22
N THR A 447 5.50 17.17 1.59
CA THR A 447 5.21 18.14 0.53
C THR A 447 4.54 17.51 -0.69
N PRO A 448 3.43 18.06 -1.21
CA PRO A 448 2.88 17.65 -2.49
C PRO A 448 3.68 18.23 -3.67
N TRP A 449 4.53 19.23 -3.45
CA TRP A 449 5.26 19.97 -4.49
C TRP A 449 6.75 19.62 -4.52
N LEU A 450 7.04 18.32 -4.50
CA LEU A 450 8.40 17.78 -4.38
C LEU A 450 9.36 18.33 -5.45
N ASP A 451 8.89 18.43 -6.70
CA ASP A 451 9.71 18.91 -7.82
C ASP A 451 10.07 20.39 -7.67
N TRP A 452 9.14 21.20 -7.17
CA TRP A 452 9.39 22.63 -6.91
C TRP A 452 10.43 22.81 -5.81
N LEU A 453 10.26 22.12 -4.67
CA LEU A 453 11.18 22.20 -3.54
C LEU A 453 12.58 21.70 -3.91
N SER A 454 12.65 20.64 -4.73
CA SER A 454 13.92 20.11 -5.21
C SER A 454 14.69 21.08 -6.11
N ARG A 455 13.99 21.85 -6.95
CA ARG A 455 14.60 22.90 -7.78
C ARG A 455 15.20 24.03 -6.95
N TRP A 456 14.54 24.41 -5.84
CA TRP A 456 15.07 25.38 -4.89
C TRP A 456 16.40 24.95 -4.28
N VAL A 457 16.51 23.66 -3.96
CA VAL A 457 17.72 23.07 -3.35
C VAL A 457 18.76 22.66 -4.41
N GLY A 458 18.51 22.92 -5.70
CA GLY A 458 19.42 22.59 -6.80
C GLY A 458 19.56 21.09 -7.06
N LEU A 459 18.67 20.26 -6.51
CA LEU A 459 18.69 18.81 -6.71
C LEU A 459 17.99 18.47 -8.03
N ALA A 460 18.75 17.96 -9.00
CA ALA A 460 18.21 17.52 -10.28
C ALA A 460 17.22 16.36 -10.07
N GLN A 461 15.95 16.60 -10.36
CA GLN A 461 14.93 15.55 -10.34
C GLN A 461 15.05 14.71 -11.60
N ASP A 462 15.34 13.42 -11.45
CA ASP A 462 15.15 12.44 -12.52
C ASP A 462 13.81 11.73 -12.30
N PRO A 463 12.78 11.96 -13.15
CA PRO A 463 11.47 11.32 -13.02
C PRO A 463 11.51 9.80 -13.09
N ARG A 464 12.63 9.22 -13.54
CA ARG A 464 12.84 7.76 -13.57
C ARG A 464 13.11 7.18 -12.18
N LEU A 465 13.39 8.02 -11.18
CA LEU A 465 13.52 7.58 -9.79
C LEU A 465 12.15 7.51 -9.11
N PRO A 466 11.88 6.45 -8.31
CA PRO A 466 10.67 6.38 -7.51
C PRO A 466 10.52 7.61 -6.61
N GLU A 467 9.30 8.12 -6.43
CA GLU A 467 9.03 9.30 -5.62
C GLU A 467 9.60 9.18 -4.19
N ALA A 468 9.44 8.02 -3.55
CA ALA A 468 10.01 7.74 -2.24
C ALA A 468 11.53 7.97 -2.19
N THR A 469 12.26 7.59 -3.25
CA THR A 469 13.70 7.81 -3.36
C THR A 469 14.03 9.30 -3.53
N ARG A 470 13.23 10.01 -4.34
CA ARG A 470 13.38 11.46 -4.55
C ARG A 470 13.16 12.25 -3.27
N ARG A 471 12.16 11.89 -2.46
CA ARG A 471 11.91 12.47 -1.12
C ARG A 471 13.08 12.27 -0.17
N ARG A 472 13.64 11.05 -0.11
CA ARG A 472 14.81 10.75 0.73
C ARG A 472 16.05 11.53 0.29
N LEU A 473 16.31 11.63 -1.02
CA LEU A 473 17.40 12.44 -1.55
C LEU A 473 17.25 13.92 -1.17
N LEU A 474 16.04 14.46 -1.25
CA LEU A 474 15.76 15.82 -0.85
C LEU A 474 15.96 16.03 0.66
N GLY A 475 15.49 15.10 1.50
CA GLY A 475 15.71 15.12 2.94
C GLY A 475 17.18 15.00 3.35
N ALA A 476 18.00 14.29 2.56
CA ALA A 476 19.44 14.16 2.79
C ALA A 476 20.29 15.25 2.12
N SER A 477 19.68 16.12 1.30
CA SER A 477 20.39 17.04 0.39
C SER A 477 21.44 17.91 1.08
N ALA A 478 21.13 18.50 2.23
CA ALA A 478 22.07 19.34 2.99
C ALA A 478 23.36 18.58 3.34
N ARG A 479 23.24 17.35 3.84
CA ARG A 479 24.40 16.48 4.19
C ARG A 479 25.15 16.02 2.94
N LEU A 480 24.43 15.70 1.87
CA LEU A 480 25.02 15.28 0.60
C LEU A 480 25.80 16.41 -0.09
N TYR A 481 25.37 17.66 0.07
CA TYR A 481 26.10 18.82 -0.41
C TYR A 481 27.36 19.10 0.41
N ASP A 482 27.27 18.99 1.74
CA ASP A 482 28.41 19.21 2.64
C ASP A 482 29.52 18.16 2.43
N THR A 483 29.12 16.91 2.16
CA THR A 483 30.04 15.79 1.89
C THR A 483 30.30 15.55 0.40
N ARG A 484 29.86 16.48 -0.47
CA ARG A 484 30.00 16.32 -1.92
C ARG A 484 31.45 16.17 -2.32
N GLY A 485 31.73 15.24 -3.23
CA GLY A 485 33.07 14.96 -3.70
C GLY A 485 33.92 14.10 -2.76
N THR A 486 33.37 13.66 -1.63
CA THR A 486 33.99 12.67 -0.75
C THR A 486 33.45 11.26 -1.05
N THR A 487 34.21 10.23 -0.66
CA THR A 487 33.73 8.84 -0.74
C THR A 487 32.53 8.58 0.18
N VAL A 488 32.44 9.28 1.31
CA VAL A 488 31.32 9.20 2.25
C VAL A 488 30.04 9.72 1.60
N GLY A 489 30.06 10.93 1.05
CA GLY A 489 28.90 11.52 0.38
C GLY A 489 28.48 10.75 -0.86
N LEU A 490 29.44 10.26 -1.65
CA LEU A 490 29.15 9.40 -2.80
C LEU A 490 28.51 8.06 -2.38
N ARG A 491 29.00 7.45 -1.31
CA ARG A 491 28.43 6.20 -0.77
C ARG A 491 27.02 6.43 -0.24
N GLU A 492 26.79 7.51 0.51
CA GLU A 492 25.47 7.85 1.06
C GLU A 492 24.44 8.11 -0.07
N LEU A 493 24.83 8.86 -1.10
CA LEU A 493 24.01 9.05 -2.30
C LEU A 493 23.61 7.71 -2.94
N LEU A 494 24.58 6.81 -3.12
CA LEU A 494 24.33 5.50 -3.73
C LEU A 494 23.44 4.61 -2.84
N ILE A 495 23.61 4.65 -1.52
CA ILE A 495 22.77 3.92 -0.57
C ILE A 495 21.30 4.33 -0.73
N ILE A 496 21.02 5.64 -0.78
CA ILE A 496 19.65 6.17 -0.92
C ILE A 496 19.05 5.77 -2.27
N VAL A 497 19.81 5.94 -3.37
CA VAL A 497 19.35 5.64 -4.74
C VAL A 497 19.09 4.16 -4.95
N LEU A 498 19.88 3.29 -4.32
CA LEU A 498 19.72 1.85 -4.37
C LEU A 498 18.66 1.34 -3.36
N GLY A 499 18.14 2.20 -2.48
CA GLY A 499 17.19 1.83 -1.42
C GLY A 499 17.78 0.93 -0.34
N LEU A 500 19.10 0.98 -0.15
CA LEU A 500 19.81 0.15 0.83
C LEU A 500 19.63 0.65 2.27
N ASP A 501 19.31 1.92 2.44
CA ASP A 501 18.93 2.54 3.71
C ASP A 501 17.69 1.87 4.33
N GLU A 502 16.66 1.59 3.52
CA GLU A 502 15.45 0.90 3.99
C GLU A 502 15.71 -0.56 4.39
N VAL A 503 16.60 -1.24 3.66
CA VAL A 503 16.98 -2.64 3.96
C VAL A 503 17.70 -2.75 5.30
N ALA A 504 18.56 -1.77 5.61
CA ALA A 504 19.25 -1.68 6.88
C ALA A 504 18.26 -1.48 8.05
N VAL A 505 17.24 -0.65 7.90
CA VAL A 505 16.20 -0.46 8.93
C VAL A 505 15.41 -1.75 9.19
N ARG A 506 15.09 -2.52 8.13
CA ARG A 506 14.34 -3.77 8.25
C ARG A 506 15.17 -4.94 8.80
N THR A 507 16.49 -4.88 8.70
CA THR A 507 17.39 -6.00 9.05
C THR A 507 18.43 -5.55 10.07
N ARG A 508 18.20 -5.81 11.37
CA ARG A 508 19.06 -5.36 12.49
C ARG A 508 20.54 -5.74 12.40
N CYS A 509 20.93 -6.68 11.54
CA CYS A 509 22.29 -7.20 11.43
C CYS A 509 22.91 -7.03 10.03
N TRP A 510 22.40 -6.12 9.22
CA TRP A 510 22.87 -5.91 7.85
C TRP A 510 23.44 -4.51 7.66
N GLU A 511 24.68 -4.44 7.16
CA GLU A 511 25.31 -3.18 6.77
C GLU A 511 25.39 -3.04 5.25
N PRO A 512 25.16 -1.84 4.70
CA PRO A 512 25.34 -1.59 3.28
C PRO A 512 26.78 -1.88 2.86
N PRO A 513 27.01 -2.57 1.73
CA PRO A 513 28.35 -2.82 1.22
C PRO A 513 29.11 -1.50 0.96
N PRO A 514 30.46 -1.54 0.89
CA PRO A 514 31.27 -0.34 0.65
C PRO A 514 31.02 0.32 -0.72
N LEU A 515 30.54 -0.44 -1.73
CA LEU A 515 30.20 -0.02 -3.11
C LEU A 515 31.31 0.66 -3.92
N ILE A 516 32.35 1.23 -3.30
CA ILE A 516 33.36 2.06 -3.94
C ILE A 516 34.74 1.47 -3.66
N LEU A 517 35.53 1.32 -4.71
CA LEU A 517 36.95 0.97 -4.64
C LEU A 517 37.78 2.09 -5.22
N GLU A 518 38.54 2.76 -4.36
CA GLU A 518 39.56 3.71 -4.79
C GLU A 518 40.80 2.95 -5.29
N HIS A 519 41.22 3.21 -6.53
CA HIS A 519 42.27 2.41 -7.17
C HIS A 519 43.63 2.56 -6.52
N PHE A 520 43.86 3.64 -5.75
CA PHE A 520 45.08 3.75 -4.96
C PHE A 520 45.21 2.62 -3.92
N ARG A 521 44.11 1.94 -3.53
CA ARG A 521 44.14 0.78 -2.62
C ARG A 521 44.55 -0.52 -3.31
N LEU A 522 44.40 -0.61 -4.64
CA LEU A 522 44.87 -1.73 -5.46
C LEU A 522 46.40 -1.74 -5.63
N ARG A 523 47.05 -0.68 -5.18
CA ARG A 523 48.49 -0.61 -5.16
C ARG A 523 49.04 -1.70 -4.24
N ARG A 524 49.54 -2.81 -4.82
CA ARG A 524 50.28 -3.84 -4.08
C ARG A 524 51.73 -3.39 -3.89
N TRP A 525 52.05 -2.95 -2.68
CA TRP A 525 53.38 -2.47 -2.33
C TRP A 525 54.15 -3.53 -1.57
N LEU A 526 55.46 -3.47 -1.72
CA LEU A 526 56.43 -4.26 -0.98
C LEU A 526 56.30 -3.91 0.51
N ARG A 527 55.69 -4.80 1.31
CA ARG A 527 55.83 -4.72 2.77
C ARG A 527 57.18 -5.34 3.10
N ASN A 528 58.07 -4.53 3.67
CA ASN A 528 59.42 -4.97 4.00
C ASN A 528 59.35 -6.20 4.91
N GLY A 529 59.90 -7.33 4.47
CA GLY A 529 59.93 -8.59 5.22
C GLY A 529 58.83 -9.62 4.92
N VAL A 530 57.79 -9.31 4.14
CA VAL A 530 56.69 -10.28 3.85
C VAL A 530 56.39 -10.44 2.36
N SER A 531 56.80 -9.50 1.51
CA SER A 531 56.47 -9.52 0.08
C SER A 531 57.62 -10.03 -0.78
N ARG A 532 57.35 -10.94 -1.72
CA ARG A 532 58.32 -11.36 -2.76
C ARG A 532 58.12 -10.56 -4.05
N ILE A 533 59.21 -10.05 -4.62
CA ILE A 533 59.22 -9.42 -5.95
C ILE A 533 58.73 -10.44 -6.99
N GLY A 534 57.74 -10.05 -7.80
CA GLY A 534 57.13 -10.91 -8.82
C GLY A 534 55.93 -11.75 -8.35
N ALA A 535 55.73 -11.93 -7.03
CA ALA A 535 54.57 -12.62 -6.46
C ALA A 535 53.56 -11.65 -5.82
N ASP A 536 54.07 -10.68 -5.04
CA ASP A 536 53.24 -9.76 -4.25
C ASP A 536 53.43 -8.29 -4.65
N ALA A 537 54.55 -7.95 -5.27
CA ALA A 537 54.81 -6.63 -5.84
C ALA A 537 55.36 -6.78 -7.27
N MET A 538 54.70 -6.13 -8.24
CA MET A 538 55.22 -6.02 -9.60
C MET A 538 56.29 -4.91 -9.63
N VAL A 539 57.53 -5.27 -9.94
CA VAL A 539 58.57 -4.31 -10.32
C VAL A 539 58.16 -3.73 -11.67
N TRP A 540 58.25 -2.41 -11.80
CA TRP A 540 57.45 -1.65 -12.75
C TRP A 540 57.75 -2.06 -14.20
N GLY A 541 56.72 -2.53 -14.92
CA GLY A 541 56.81 -2.73 -16.36
C GLY A 541 56.69 -1.40 -17.11
N ALA A 542 57.49 -1.22 -18.17
CA ALA A 542 57.51 -0.01 -19.02
C ALA A 542 56.13 0.40 -19.59
N ALA A 543 55.12 -0.49 -19.53
CA ALA A 543 53.77 -0.28 -20.03
C ALA A 543 52.82 0.53 -19.13
N ILE A 544 53.05 0.61 -17.81
CA ILE A 544 52.07 1.24 -16.88
C ILE A 544 52.10 2.77 -16.97
N ALA A 545 53.29 3.35 -16.96
CA ALA A 545 53.48 4.79 -17.14
C ALA A 545 53.72 5.18 -18.60
N ASN A 546 53.93 4.20 -19.51
CA ASN A 546 54.22 4.31 -20.95
C ASN A 546 54.62 5.73 -21.38
N ARG A 547 55.78 6.22 -20.93
CA ARG A 547 56.33 7.50 -21.38
C ARG A 547 57.11 7.23 -22.66
N SER A 548 57.10 8.16 -23.62
CA SER A 548 57.95 8.09 -24.80
C SER A 548 59.42 7.99 -24.36
N ARG A 549 60.01 6.80 -24.52
CA ARG A 549 61.41 6.49 -24.19
C ARG A 549 62.05 5.82 -25.41
N LEU A 550 63.23 6.31 -25.79
CA LEU A 550 64.06 5.71 -26.84
C LEU A 550 64.30 4.23 -26.53
N GLY A 551 64.01 3.35 -27.49
CA GLY A 551 64.23 1.90 -27.39
C GLY A 551 63.16 1.09 -26.64
N LEU A 552 62.12 1.71 -26.07
CA LEU A 552 61.05 0.99 -25.34
C LEU A 552 59.63 1.26 -25.87
N GLY A 553 59.31 2.52 -26.22
CA GLY A 553 57.93 2.89 -26.59
C GLY A 553 57.78 4.22 -27.33
N ALA A 554 58.88 4.84 -27.77
CA ALA A 554 58.84 6.02 -28.63
C ALA A 554 58.82 5.59 -30.11
N THR A 555 57.79 6.02 -30.84
CA THR A 555 57.70 5.89 -32.30
C THR A 555 58.15 7.19 -32.95
N VAL A 556 59.05 7.12 -33.94
CA VAL A 556 59.50 8.32 -34.68
C VAL A 556 58.29 9.00 -35.31
N GLY A 557 58.12 10.30 -35.04
CA GLY A 557 56.98 11.10 -35.51
C GLY A 557 55.77 11.15 -34.58
N VAL A 558 55.76 10.42 -33.45
CA VAL A 558 54.66 10.43 -32.46
C VAL A 558 55.21 10.76 -31.07
N THR A 559 54.76 11.86 -30.48
CA THR A 559 55.09 12.24 -29.08
C THR A 559 53.85 12.17 -28.21
N GLN A 560 53.89 11.36 -27.15
CA GLN A 560 52.82 11.35 -26.15
C GLN A 560 53.06 12.46 -25.14
N LEU A 561 52.24 13.51 -25.18
CA LEU A 561 52.31 14.61 -24.22
C LEU A 561 51.69 14.16 -22.88
N LYS A 562 52.51 13.91 -21.86
CA LYS A 562 52.06 13.68 -20.48
C LYS A 562 52.44 14.88 -19.62
N THR A 563 51.43 15.56 -19.10
CA THR A 563 51.57 16.77 -18.29
C THR A 563 51.90 16.50 -16.82
N SER A 564 52.03 15.23 -16.38
CA SER A 564 52.48 14.90 -15.02
C SER A 564 53.99 15.15 -14.86
N GLN A 565 54.33 15.97 -13.86
CA GLN A 565 55.67 16.56 -13.73
C GLN A 565 56.74 15.60 -13.18
N ASP A 566 56.38 14.48 -12.57
CA ASP A 566 57.33 13.62 -11.84
C ASP A 566 57.37 12.16 -12.37
N PRO A 567 58.39 11.79 -13.17
CA PRO A 567 58.61 10.43 -13.64
C PRO A 567 58.79 9.38 -12.53
N LEU A 568 59.28 9.78 -11.35
CA LEU A 568 59.49 8.87 -10.20
C LEU A 568 58.16 8.56 -9.49
N ARG A 569 57.18 9.47 -9.56
CA ARG A 569 55.86 9.31 -8.94
C ARG A 569 54.75 8.94 -9.92
N ASP A 570 55.04 8.81 -11.20
CA ASP A 570 54.07 8.42 -12.24
C ASP A 570 53.20 7.20 -11.87
N PRO A 571 53.76 6.09 -11.35
CA PRO A 571 52.94 4.93 -10.96
C PRO A 571 51.96 5.22 -9.82
N PHE A 572 52.25 6.26 -9.02
CA PHE A 572 51.34 6.74 -7.98
C PHE A 572 50.19 7.52 -8.62
N HIS A 573 50.50 8.38 -9.59
CA HIS A 573 49.52 9.24 -10.27
C HIS A 573 48.54 8.46 -11.17
N VAL A 574 48.94 7.31 -11.74
CA VAL A 574 48.09 6.49 -12.63
C VAL A 574 46.79 6.03 -11.97
N TYR A 575 46.82 5.74 -10.66
CA TYR A 575 45.67 5.23 -9.90
C TYR A 575 45.11 6.22 -8.87
N ALA A 576 45.81 7.33 -8.59
CA ALA A 576 45.46 8.25 -7.50
C ALA A 576 44.08 8.91 -7.66
N HIS A 577 43.69 9.20 -8.89
CA HIS A 577 42.46 9.91 -9.21
C HIS A 577 41.36 8.97 -9.73
N LYS A 578 41.56 7.65 -9.66
CA LYS A 578 40.65 6.65 -10.25
C LYS A 578 39.92 5.87 -9.16
N TYR A 579 38.65 5.56 -9.42
CA TYR A 579 37.84 4.70 -8.57
C TYR A 579 36.83 3.92 -9.40
N THR A 580 36.35 2.80 -8.85
CA THR A 580 35.27 2.00 -9.44
C THR A 580 34.12 1.90 -8.46
N VAL A 581 32.91 2.13 -8.95
CA VAL A 581 31.67 1.93 -8.23
C VAL A 581 31.08 0.58 -8.65
N PHE A 582 30.89 -0.31 -7.69
CA PHE A 582 30.28 -1.61 -7.89
C PHE A 582 28.79 -1.53 -7.57
N LEU A 583 27.95 -1.81 -8.56
CA LEU A 583 26.50 -1.79 -8.42
C LEU A 583 25.93 -3.15 -8.78
N PRO A 584 24.87 -3.63 -8.10
CA PRO A 584 24.15 -4.82 -8.55
C PRO A 584 23.69 -4.65 -10.01
N ALA A 585 23.77 -5.70 -10.82
CA ALA A 585 23.30 -5.66 -12.21
C ALA A 585 21.82 -5.25 -12.33
N SER A 586 21.01 -5.47 -11.29
CA SER A 586 19.62 -5.00 -11.20
C SER A 586 19.49 -3.48 -11.29
N ALA A 587 20.47 -2.71 -10.80
CA ALA A 587 20.47 -1.25 -10.81
C ALA A 587 20.77 -0.64 -12.20
N GLY A 588 21.17 -1.46 -13.17
CA GLY A 588 21.50 -1.02 -14.53
C GLY A 588 21.02 -2.00 -15.59
N ARG A 589 19.84 -2.61 -15.41
CA ARG A 589 19.25 -3.56 -16.36
C ARG A 589 18.97 -2.89 -17.70
N THR A 590 18.47 -1.66 -17.67
CA THR A 590 18.14 -0.91 -18.89
C THR A 590 19.16 0.20 -19.17
N PRO A 591 19.37 0.58 -20.45
CA PRO A 591 20.22 1.72 -20.80
C PRO A 591 19.78 3.02 -20.12
N GLN A 592 18.47 3.18 -19.88
CA GLN A 592 17.91 4.33 -19.18
C GLN A 592 18.38 4.37 -17.73
N GLN A 593 18.31 3.26 -16.99
CA GLN A 593 18.79 3.17 -15.60
C GLN A 593 20.28 3.49 -15.48
N ARG A 594 21.09 3.01 -16.42
CA ARG A 594 22.53 3.32 -16.46
C ARG A 594 22.78 4.82 -16.61
N LYS A 595 22.03 5.49 -17.49
CA LYS A 595 22.12 6.96 -17.66
C LYS A 595 21.78 7.72 -16.37
N VAL A 596 20.80 7.25 -15.58
CA VAL A 596 20.45 7.88 -14.29
C VAL A 596 21.63 7.79 -13.33
N VAL A 597 22.17 6.58 -13.14
CA VAL A 597 23.33 6.34 -12.27
C VAL A 597 24.54 7.15 -12.73
N ASP A 598 24.84 7.14 -14.03
CA ASP A 598 25.95 7.91 -14.59
C ASP A 598 25.78 9.42 -14.37
N GLY A 599 24.55 9.93 -14.51
CA GLY A 599 24.21 11.32 -14.22
C GLY A 599 24.45 11.69 -12.76
N LEU A 600 23.98 10.85 -11.84
CA LEU A 600 24.17 11.03 -10.39
C LEU A 600 25.64 10.95 -9.99
N LEU A 601 26.39 10.01 -10.56
CA LEU A 601 27.83 9.91 -10.32
C LEU A 601 28.55 11.15 -10.83
N ARG A 602 28.30 11.60 -12.06
CA ARG A 602 28.89 12.84 -12.59
C ARG A 602 28.56 14.05 -11.73
N PHE A 603 27.35 14.11 -11.17
CA PHE A 603 26.96 15.17 -10.26
C PHE A 603 27.78 15.12 -8.95
N ALA A 604 27.93 13.95 -8.33
CA ALA A 604 28.58 13.82 -7.03
C ALA A 604 30.12 13.80 -7.10
N THR A 605 30.70 13.53 -8.27
CA THR A 605 32.13 13.27 -8.46
C THR A 605 32.92 14.57 -8.70
N PRO A 606 34.08 14.77 -8.05
CA PRO A 606 34.97 15.90 -8.34
C PRO A 606 35.55 15.83 -9.75
N ALA A 607 35.67 16.98 -10.42
CA ALA A 607 36.14 17.08 -11.81
C ALA A 607 37.54 16.47 -12.07
N HIS A 608 38.40 16.40 -11.05
CA HIS A 608 39.77 15.86 -11.17
C HIS A 608 39.84 14.33 -11.03
N THR A 609 38.72 13.66 -10.77
CA THR A 609 38.66 12.19 -10.58
C THR A 609 37.99 11.49 -11.76
N ALA A 610 38.38 10.25 -12.01
CA ALA A 610 37.85 9.39 -13.06
C ALA A 610 37.20 8.16 -12.44
N GLY A 611 35.87 8.15 -12.42
CA GLY A 611 35.05 7.04 -11.95
C GLY A 611 34.63 6.10 -13.08
N ASP A 612 34.65 4.80 -12.80
CA ASP A 612 34.03 3.77 -13.64
C ASP A 612 32.92 3.04 -12.89
N VAL A 613 31.89 2.58 -13.60
CA VAL A 613 30.74 1.85 -13.02
C VAL A 613 30.79 0.41 -13.46
N ARG A 614 30.87 -0.50 -12.49
CA ARG A 614 30.87 -1.93 -12.74
C ARG A 614 29.59 -2.56 -12.23
N TYR A 615 28.76 -3.01 -13.17
CA TYR A 615 27.56 -3.77 -12.85
C TYR A 615 27.92 -5.23 -12.55
N VAL A 616 27.67 -5.64 -11.32
CA VAL A 616 28.03 -6.94 -10.78
C VAL A 616 26.86 -7.89 -10.92
N GLU A 617 27.08 -8.95 -11.70
CA GLU A 617 26.15 -10.05 -11.78
C GLU A 617 26.39 -11.06 -10.64
N PRO A 618 25.34 -11.72 -10.13
CA PRO A 618 25.41 -12.63 -8.99
C PRO A 618 26.00 -14.00 -9.35
N ARG A 619 27.21 -14.02 -9.92
CA ARG A 619 27.86 -15.23 -10.44
C ARG A 619 28.83 -15.87 -9.45
N PHE A 620 29.26 -15.12 -8.44
CA PHE A 620 30.21 -15.53 -7.39
C PHE A 620 31.41 -16.35 -7.93
N ARG A 621 32.02 -15.93 -9.05
CA ARG A 621 33.14 -16.65 -9.69
C ARG A 621 34.47 -16.34 -8.97
N ILE A 622 34.88 -17.25 -8.10
CA ILE A 622 36.15 -17.18 -7.35
C ILE A 622 37.33 -17.22 -8.34
N GLY A 623 38.28 -16.30 -8.19
CA GLY A 623 39.50 -16.21 -9.02
C GLY A 623 39.35 -15.46 -10.36
N LEU A 624 38.13 -15.12 -10.78
CA LEU A 624 37.84 -14.43 -12.05
C LEU A 624 37.11 -13.10 -11.85
N GLN A 625 36.10 -13.09 -10.97
CA GLN A 625 35.21 -11.95 -10.76
C GLN A 625 35.17 -11.53 -9.28
N SER A 626 35.18 -12.47 -8.33
CA SER A 626 34.84 -12.16 -6.93
C SER A 626 36.01 -11.57 -6.12
N SER A 627 35.86 -10.33 -5.69
CA SER A 627 36.54 -9.64 -4.59
C SER A 627 35.57 -9.54 -3.41
N LEU A 628 35.86 -10.25 -2.31
CA LEU A 628 35.02 -10.25 -1.13
C LEU A 628 34.78 -8.82 -0.61
N GLY A 629 33.51 -8.48 -0.40
CA GLY A 629 33.08 -7.14 0.06
C GLY A 629 32.83 -6.11 -1.05
N LEU A 630 33.12 -6.39 -2.32
CA LEU A 630 32.87 -5.45 -3.44
C LEU A 630 31.93 -6.02 -4.50
N ASP A 631 32.33 -7.10 -5.18
CA ASP A 631 31.59 -7.71 -6.30
C ASP A 631 31.24 -9.19 -6.06
N ALA A 632 31.30 -9.61 -4.80
CA ALA A 632 30.82 -10.90 -4.32
C ALA A 632 29.30 -10.83 -4.01
N VAL A 633 28.46 -10.91 -5.05
CA VAL A 633 26.99 -10.86 -4.91
C VAL A 633 26.39 -12.27 -5.02
N VAL A 634 25.53 -12.64 -4.07
CA VAL A 634 24.74 -13.87 -4.09
C VAL A 634 23.29 -13.51 -4.41
N ALA A 635 22.74 -14.06 -5.49
CA ALA A 635 21.33 -13.85 -5.83
C ALA A 635 20.42 -14.86 -5.13
N ARG A 636 19.15 -14.50 -5.02
CA ARG A 636 18.07 -15.42 -4.70
C ARG A 636 17.97 -16.49 -5.80
N ILE A 637 17.72 -17.74 -5.41
CA ILE A 637 17.53 -18.87 -6.33
C ILE A 637 16.37 -18.54 -7.29
N PRO A 638 16.56 -18.59 -8.62
CA PRO A 638 15.50 -18.32 -9.58
C PRO A 638 14.43 -19.43 -9.55
N SER A 639 13.15 -19.03 -9.55
CA SER A 639 11.99 -19.92 -9.64
C SER A 639 11.37 -19.83 -11.05
N GLY A 640 10.99 -20.95 -11.67
CA GLY A 640 10.27 -20.98 -12.96
C GLY A 640 11.13 -21.13 -14.21
N ILE A 641 12.13 -22.03 -14.21
CA ILE A 641 12.97 -22.32 -15.38
C ILE A 641 12.33 -23.45 -16.20
N THR A 642 12.01 -23.20 -17.47
CA THR A 642 11.35 -24.17 -18.35
C THR A 642 12.30 -24.65 -19.45
N VAL A 643 12.55 -25.95 -19.51
CA VAL A 643 13.37 -26.58 -20.56
C VAL A 643 12.72 -26.32 -21.92
N GLY A 644 13.51 -25.86 -22.90
CA GLY A 644 13.10 -25.51 -24.27
C GLY A 644 12.54 -24.09 -24.41
N GLY A 645 12.03 -23.50 -23.33
CA GLY A 645 11.42 -22.16 -23.32
C GLY A 645 12.40 -21.07 -22.88
N THR A 646 13.22 -21.36 -21.87
CA THR A 646 14.12 -20.36 -21.28
C THR A 646 15.40 -20.21 -22.11
N ALA A 647 15.67 -18.97 -22.55
CA ALA A 647 16.92 -18.61 -23.19
C ALA A 647 18.09 -18.77 -22.20
N LEU A 648 19.20 -19.35 -22.66
CA LEU A 648 20.41 -19.46 -21.85
C LEU A 648 21.03 -18.07 -21.63
N GLY A 649 21.44 -17.78 -20.40
CA GLY A 649 22.02 -16.50 -20.00
C GLY A 649 21.08 -15.53 -19.26
N THR A 650 19.75 -15.77 -19.24
CA THR A 650 18.79 -14.92 -18.50
C THR A 650 18.38 -15.50 -17.14
N ALA A 651 18.23 -16.83 -17.02
CA ALA A 651 17.84 -17.50 -15.77
C ALA A 651 18.82 -18.60 -15.30
N VAL A 652 19.63 -19.14 -16.22
CA VAL A 652 20.67 -20.14 -15.93
C VAL A 652 21.97 -19.67 -16.57
N LEU A 653 23.05 -19.62 -15.78
CA LEU A 653 24.39 -19.28 -16.25
C LEU A 653 25.20 -20.57 -16.43
N THR A 654 25.53 -20.91 -17.68
CA THR A 654 26.54 -21.92 -17.98
C THR A 654 27.93 -21.28 -17.95
N GLY A 655 28.92 -21.99 -17.38
CA GLY A 655 30.31 -21.53 -17.36
C GLY A 655 30.90 -21.51 -18.79
N ASN A 656 31.62 -20.43 -19.11
CA ASN A 656 32.42 -20.13 -20.31
C ASN A 656 31.81 -20.44 -21.69
N ASP A 657 31.57 -19.41 -22.51
CA ASP A 657 32.43 -19.14 -23.68
C ASP A 657 31.98 -17.93 -24.51
N ALA A 658 32.96 -17.19 -24.99
CA ALA A 658 32.83 -15.98 -25.81
C ALA A 658 32.45 -16.27 -27.29
N HIS A 659 31.84 -17.42 -27.59
CA HIS A 659 31.53 -17.87 -28.95
C HIS A 659 30.13 -18.47 -29.11
N LEU A 660 29.10 -17.84 -28.54
CA LEU A 660 27.72 -18.21 -28.84
C LEU A 660 27.14 -17.27 -29.92
N GLY A 661 27.36 -17.64 -31.18
CA GLY A 661 26.53 -17.19 -32.29
C GLY A 661 25.14 -17.82 -32.21
N ALA A 662 24.11 -16.99 -32.46
CA ALA A 662 22.67 -17.26 -32.37
C ALA A 662 22.13 -17.67 -30.96
N PRO A 663 20.93 -17.21 -30.58
CA PRO A 663 20.35 -17.50 -29.26
C PRO A 663 20.04 -19.00 -29.10
N ARG A 664 20.64 -19.63 -28.08
CA ARG A 664 20.37 -21.03 -27.70
C ARG A 664 19.37 -21.12 -26.55
N ARG A 665 18.57 -22.19 -26.56
CA ARG A 665 17.59 -22.51 -25.50
C ARG A 665 17.98 -23.80 -24.80
N LEU A 666 17.77 -23.83 -23.49
CA LEU A 666 18.08 -24.97 -22.62
C LEU A 666 17.32 -26.20 -23.12
N GLY A 667 17.98 -27.33 -23.39
CA GLY A 667 17.33 -28.58 -23.79
C GLY A 667 16.91 -28.72 -25.26
N SER A 668 16.91 -27.65 -26.06
CA SER A 668 16.68 -27.77 -27.52
C SER A 668 17.95 -27.67 -28.35
N THR A 669 18.89 -26.80 -27.96
CA THR A 669 20.13 -26.51 -28.72
C THR A 669 21.39 -26.64 -27.87
N SER A 670 21.24 -27.07 -26.62
CA SER A 670 22.33 -27.21 -25.65
C SER A 670 21.88 -28.07 -24.47
N VAL A 671 22.73 -29.02 -24.09
CA VAL A 671 22.52 -29.96 -22.99
C VAL A 671 23.54 -29.63 -21.89
N LEU A 672 23.08 -29.59 -20.63
CA LEU A 672 23.92 -29.34 -19.46
C LEU A 672 24.18 -30.68 -18.76
N GLY A 673 25.44 -31.11 -18.75
CA GLY A 673 25.88 -32.32 -18.05
C GLY A 673 25.74 -33.60 -18.87
N GLY A 674 26.80 -33.97 -19.56
CA GLY A 674 27.03 -35.33 -20.05
C GLY A 674 28.52 -35.60 -20.05
N GLN A 675 28.99 -36.48 -19.18
CA GLN A 675 30.15 -37.31 -19.50
C GLN A 675 29.60 -38.51 -20.30
N PRO A 676 30.38 -39.08 -21.24
CA PRO A 676 30.00 -40.32 -21.91
C PRO A 676 29.78 -41.46 -20.90
#